data_AF-A0A942WGE6-F1
#
_entry.id   AF-A0A942WGE6-F1
#
_cell.length_a   1.000
_cell.length_b   1.000
_cell.length_c   1.000
_cell.angle_alpha   90.00
_cell.angle_beta   90.00
_cell.angle_gamma   90.00
#
_symmetry.space_group_name_H-M   'P 1'
#
loop_
_entity.id
_entity.type
_entity.pdbx_description
1 polymer ?
#
loop_
_entity_poly.entity_id
_entity_poly.type
_entity_poly.pdbx_seq_one_letter_code
_entity_poly.pdbx_strand_id
1 'polypeptide(L)'
;MNFKKTTSKQTEKKAKKAIKHKKRRLSVLDRIVIVFLTIALLCGAGGLSVIGYIIATTDTDNLISQMNNTEPSTFLDQNGEEFAELGLESRENVSYQQVPQSVIDAFLAIEDSRFYKHNGFDLPRFISSALTNLKSGSLAQGGSTLTMQTIDNFFIKKQEQELEEQGIQQNTLQKIESKMREIYMSMRIEQELSKAEIMERYLNQINFGNKARGIQRGAQYFFGKDVEDLNLSEAAYLAGCINAPNTFNPYNGYSSSGIGIGNFSKLTTVISTYSQLSSDGYTQESWNAFVQALDRAKRLAEKESESQATYADGLAALQAAYEGLAKSDASADLVRLQQSVNMYATFTNNAGSSFSDESWQTYAIASEEANQLVVDNSTNQEAVTAALKKLNHAFTALSPIKFNYYEAATKRRDETLYMMKYHGYISQTEYELAKSTQLAFQVVGESASAQDPYDNYLKAVTKEVMELTGLDPATTPMVVHTYLDKEAQLAANEAAEGKVVSLDTNKNYQIATSVIDNKTGGIVAMIPGRSDYESEFYRNRADDQERMPGSSVKPIFDYAYALDHLGYCTSRVYNDKKMTVDGTVIRNSDGKYYGKVSMERALAQSLNTPAMKTMEDILNRGYEQDMKEYLQKLGFSKEQADQFNIRYALGGSLSTSPRQMAGAFSALANQGIVKETHYVRSIEFKDGKKDPITVTPKETQAMSPQAAYMTSELLYKAVHGKYQGWNLMGRLGWSIPVYGKTGTSDWASDGLDRGIPETAMRDEWMINYTSEYTIATWSGFDQEVADGNNYVTEQLLLENIPGWINKHILETISKNPQKIQNPGGIASYGGGMIKQEFLKDAAKNNPMTEANQTQEMDKLQALYDQVKGYQAADYTAESFAAFQSVLEEVARMLDEDTASDDEVYAAITKLQNAVNNLVKTVHKDTLLSVINQAAALNPNEYTADSYRFLASVVEEARKIYQNPNASQAEINSAVNQVQNAIQALVKKSSQASKGALANAINIARRKAAEWSVSDPNRANRLRQLIASAQSVYYNPNASQAEVDAQTNALYAAM
;
A
#
# COMPACT_ATOMS: atom_id res chain seq x y z
N MET A 1 -9.13 42.72 -26.52
CA MET A 1 -9.41 42.63 -27.97
C MET A 1 -8.13 43.07 -28.70
N ASN A 2 -7.47 42.34 -29.59
CA ASN A 2 -7.83 41.20 -30.43
C ASN A 2 -6.61 40.29 -30.63
N PHE A 3 -6.84 38.98 -30.55
CA PHE A 3 -6.02 37.94 -31.15
C PHE A 3 -5.95 38.11 -32.67
N LYS A 4 -4.84 37.70 -33.30
CA LYS A 4 -4.85 36.70 -34.40
C LYS A 4 -3.45 36.29 -34.88
N LYS A 5 -3.17 35.00 -34.68
CA LYS A 5 -2.54 34.01 -35.55
C LYS A 5 -1.38 34.46 -36.46
N THR A 6 -0.17 34.01 -36.11
CA THR A 6 0.92 33.79 -37.07
C THR A 6 1.16 32.29 -37.17
N THR A 7 0.84 31.68 -38.32
CA THR A 7 1.17 30.28 -38.62
C THR A 7 2.21 30.21 -39.75
N SER A 8 3.35 29.63 -39.38
CA SER A 8 4.16 28.66 -40.13
C SER A 8 4.28 28.82 -41.66
N LYS A 9 5.36 29.48 -42.09
CA LYS A 9 5.99 29.26 -43.41
C LYS A 9 7.54 29.28 -43.38
N GLN A 10 8.17 29.17 -42.21
CA GLN A 10 9.63 29.24 -42.07
C GLN A 10 10.33 27.94 -41.66
N THR A 11 9.60 26.83 -41.46
CA THR A 11 10.19 25.55 -41.03
C THR A 11 10.55 24.59 -42.17
N GLU A 12 10.07 24.80 -43.40
CA GLU A 12 10.35 23.88 -44.53
C GLU A 12 11.61 24.21 -45.37
N LYS A 13 12.34 25.30 -45.07
CA LYS A 13 13.53 25.70 -45.85
C LYS A 13 14.88 25.52 -45.14
N LYS A 14 14.91 24.86 -43.97
CA LYS A 14 16.17 24.55 -43.24
C LYS A 14 16.54 23.06 -43.18
N ALA A 15 15.80 22.17 -43.85
CA ALA A 15 16.12 20.74 -43.97
C ALA A 15 16.89 20.36 -45.26
N LYS A 16 17.55 21.32 -45.93
CA LYS A 16 18.52 21.05 -47.01
C LYS A 16 19.86 21.68 -46.67
N LYS A 17 20.51 21.20 -45.60
CA LYS A 17 21.93 21.45 -45.38
C LYS A 17 22.71 20.43 -46.21
N ALA A 18 23.37 20.93 -47.25
CA ALA A 18 24.29 20.17 -48.08
C ALA A 18 25.36 19.50 -47.21
N ILE A 19 25.34 18.16 -47.18
CA ILE A 19 26.51 17.36 -46.82
C ILE A 19 27.57 17.65 -47.89
N LYS A 20 28.58 18.45 -47.55
CA LYS A 20 29.77 18.59 -48.40
C LYS A 20 30.51 17.26 -48.36
N HIS A 21 30.32 16.42 -49.37
CA HIS A 21 31.14 15.23 -49.59
C HIS A 21 32.60 15.66 -49.81
N LYS A 22 33.46 15.41 -48.82
CA LYS A 22 34.91 15.56 -48.96
C LYS A 22 35.35 14.46 -49.95
N LYS A 23 35.88 14.83 -51.12
CA LYS A 23 36.36 13.85 -52.12
C LYS A 23 37.50 13.01 -51.52
N ARG A 24 37.19 11.78 -51.10
CA ARG A 24 38.18 10.77 -50.67
C ARG A 24 39.01 10.37 -51.90
N ARG A 25 40.34 10.35 -51.77
CA ARG A 25 41.22 9.82 -52.83
C ARG A 25 41.10 8.30 -52.84
N LEU A 26 40.70 7.72 -53.98
CA LEU A 26 40.57 6.28 -54.18
C LEU A 26 41.93 5.58 -53.98
N SER A 27 41.98 4.61 -53.07
CA SER A 27 43.09 3.70 -52.85
C SER A 27 43.27 2.73 -54.04
N VAL A 28 44.41 2.05 -54.14
CA VAL A 28 44.65 1.04 -55.19
C VAL A 28 43.59 -0.07 -55.13
N LEU A 29 43.18 -0.46 -53.92
CA LEU A 29 42.12 -1.44 -53.73
C LEU A 29 40.77 -0.96 -54.26
N ASP A 30 40.39 0.30 -54.01
CA ASP A 30 39.13 0.86 -54.52
C ASP A 30 39.04 0.74 -56.03
N ARG A 31 40.17 0.95 -56.74
CA ARG A 31 40.23 0.82 -58.19
C ARG A 31 40.08 -0.63 -58.65
N ILE A 32 40.64 -1.58 -57.91
CA ILE A 32 40.50 -3.02 -58.19
C ILE A 32 39.05 -3.47 -57.97
N VAL A 33 38.43 -3.04 -56.87
CA VAL A 33 37.02 -3.32 -56.55
C VAL A 33 36.10 -2.71 -57.60
N ILE A 34 36.37 -1.49 -58.06
CA ILE A 34 35.64 -0.87 -59.18
C ILE A 34 35.68 -1.75 -60.42
N VAL A 35 36.87 -2.19 -60.85
CA VAL A 35 37.01 -3.05 -62.04
C VAL A 35 36.26 -4.38 -61.85
N PHE A 36 36.39 -5.01 -60.67
CA PHE A 36 35.76 -6.30 -60.36
C PHE A 36 34.24 -6.24 -60.32
N LEU A 37 33.67 -5.23 -59.64
CA LEU A 37 32.23 -5.00 -59.55
C LEU A 37 31.62 -4.54 -60.88
N THR A 38 32.39 -3.82 -61.70
CA THR A 38 31.94 -3.41 -63.05
C THR A 38 31.87 -4.62 -63.99
N ILE A 39 32.83 -5.55 -63.89
CA ILE A 39 32.81 -6.83 -64.63
C ILE A 39 31.64 -7.72 -64.17
N ALA A 40 31.27 -7.68 -62.89
CA ALA A 40 30.13 -8.41 -62.35
C ALA A 40 28.75 -7.91 -62.85
N LEU A 41 28.67 -6.67 -63.37
CA LEU A 41 27.41 -5.98 -63.68
C LEU A 41 27.20 -5.65 -65.19
N LEU A 42 28.21 -5.88 -66.04
CA LEU A 42 28.18 -5.92 -67.51
C LEU A 42 27.39 -4.83 -68.32
N CYS A 43 27.05 -3.66 -67.77
CA CYS A 43 26.41 -2.58 -68.55
C CYS A 43 26.94 -1.15 -68.26
N GLY A 44 27.78 -0.62 -69.16
CA GLY A 44 27.95 0.82 -69.46
C GLY A 44 28.46 1.79 -68.37
N ALA A 45 28.65 3.06 -68.75
CA ALA A 45 29.17 4.14 -67.90
C ALA A 45 28.33 4.47 -66.64
N GLY A 46 27.07 4.00 -66.60
CA GLY A 46 26.18 4.15 -65.44
C GLY A 46 26.61 3.31 -64.23
N GLY A 47 27.06 2.07 -64.44
CA GLY A 47 27.51 1.18 -63.35
C GLY A 47 28.75 1.70 -62.61
N LEU A 48 29.71 2.27 -63.35
CA LEU A 48 30.90 2.91 -62.78
C LEU A 48 30.56 4.09 -61.87
N SER A 49 29.50 4.84 -62.21
CA SER A 49 29.06 6.02 -61.44
C SER A 49 28.44 5.61 -60.10
N VAL A 50 27.62 4.54 -60.08
CA VAL A 50 27.02 3.99 -58.86
C VAL A 50 28.08 3.42 -57.92
N ILE A 51 29.02 2.62 -58.44
CA ILE A 51 30.11 2.06 -57.63
C ILE A 51 30.99 3.17 -57.06
N GLY A 52 31.35 4.17 -57.89
CA GLY A 52 32.10 5.34 -57.44
C GLY A 52 31.38 6.14 -56.34
N TYR A 53 30.06 6.27 -56.44
CA TYR A 53 29.23 6.90 -55.40
C TYR A 53 29.24 6.11 -54.09
N ILE A 54 29.09 4.78 -54.14
CA ILE A 54 29.10 3.92 -52.94
C ILE A 54 30.44 4.01 -52.22
N ILE A 55 31.57 3.93 -52.94
CA ILE A 55 32.91 4.06 -52.35
C ILE A 55 33.12 5.44 -51.72
N ALA A 56 32.60 6.50 -52.35
CA ALA A 56 32.75 7.86 -51.85
C ALA A 56 31.85 8.17 -50.64
N THR A 57 30.79 7.41 -50.42
CA THR A 57 29.77 7.69 -49.38
C THR A 57 29.72 6.67 -48.24
N THR A 58 30.29 5.49 -48.42
CA THR A 58 30.32 4.45 -47.39
C THR A 58 31.52 4.68 -46.47
N ASP A 59 31.24 4.91 -45.18
CA ASP A 59 32.27 4.97 -44.15
C ASP A 59 32.73 3.53 -43.83
N THR A 60 34.03 3.30 -43.97
CA THR A 60 34.66 2.00 -43.72
C THR A 60 35.62 2.05 -42.54
N ASP A 61 35.94 3.24 -42.03
CA ASP A 61 37.10 3.44 -41.15
C ASP A 61 36.82 2.96 -39.72
N ASN A 62 35.54 2.71 -39.36
CA ASN A 62 35.09 2.27 -38.03
C ASN A 62 34.30 0.95 -38.05
N LEU A 63 34.31 0.19 -39.16
CA LEU A 63 33.45 -1.01 -39.31
C LEU A 63 33.66 -2.00 -38.16
N ILE A 64 34.90 -2.38 -37.85
CA ILE A 64 35.18 -3.35 -36.78
C ILE A 64 34.60 -2.91 -35.43
N SER A 65 34.78 -1.64 -35.07
CA SER A 65 34.31 -1.09 -33.80
C SER A 65 32.78 -1.09 -33.65
N GLN A 66 32.06 -1.14 -34.78
CA GLN A 66 30.60 -1.16 -34.83
C GLN A 66 30.04 -2.59 -34.93
N MET A 67 30.87 -3.60 -35.19
CA MET A 67 30.46 -5.01 -35.30
C MET A 67 30.47 -5.74 -33.94
N ASN A 68 30.10 -5.05 -32.86
CA ASN A 68 30.09 -5.67 -31.53
C ASN A 68 28.70 -6.17 -31.16
N ASN A 69 28.67 -7.40 -30.67
CA ASN A 69 27.46 -8.08 -30.23
C ASN A 69 27.22 -7.75 -28.75
N THR A 70 26.25 -6.88 -28.46
CA THR A 70 25.90 -6.53 -27.08
C THR A 70 25.08 -7.63 -26.43
N GLU A 71 25.60 -8.19 -25.34
CA GLU A 71 24.88 -9.10 -24.45
C GLU A 71 23.78 -8.37 -23.68
N PRO A 72 22.72 -9.04 -23.20
CA PRO A 72 21.75 -8.44 -22.30
C PRO A 72 22.41 -8.06 -20.97
N SER A 73 21.77 -7.14 -20.26
CA SER A 73 22.07 -6.88 -18.87
C SER A 73 21.58 -8.03 -18.00
N THR A 74 22.36 -8.36 -16.98
CA THR A 74 22.09 -9.45 -16.02
C THR A 74 21.72 -8.85 -14.67
N PHE A 75 20.64 -9.32 -14.05
CA PHE A 75 20.17 -8.84 -12.76
C PHE A 75 20.31 -9.95 -11.72
N LEU A 76 21.04 -9.65 -10.65
CA LEU A 76 21.37 -10.58 -9.57
C LEU A 76 20.62 -10.20 -8.30
N ASP A 77 20.15 -11.22 -7.57
CA ASP A 77 19.53 -11.08 -6.27
C ASP A 77 20.56 -10.80 -5.15
N GLN A 78 20.10 -10.70 -3.91
CA GLN A 78 20.98 -10.42 -2.77
C GLN A 78 22.08 -11.48 -2.55
N ASN A 79 21.84 -12.73 -2.97
CA ASN A 79 22.75 -13.87 -2.87
C ASN A 79 23.72 -13.97 -4.06
N GLY A 80 23.54 -13.12 -5.09
CA GLY A 80 24.34 -13.12 -6.31
C GLY A 80 23.83 -14.11 -7.37
N GLU A 81 22.63 -14.65 -7.20
CA GLU A 81 22.01 -15.51 -8.20
C GLU A 81 21.23 -14.67 -9.22
N GLU A 82 21.31 -15.05 -10.49
CA GLU A 82 20.51 -14.41 -11.53
C GLU A 82 19.01 -14.61 -11.28
N PHE A 83 18.23 -13.56 -11.49
CA PHE A 83 16.76 -13.64 -11.48
C PHE A 83 16.13 -13.08 -12.75
N ALA A 84 16.85 -12.28 -13.53
CA ALA A 84 16.36 -11.73 -14.79
C ALA A 84 17.49 -11.30 -15.75
N GLU A 85 17.16 -11.28 -17.04
CA GLU A 85 17.95 -10.65 -18.09
C GLU A 85 17.13 -9.56 -18.79
N LEU A 86 17.76 -8.44 -19.12
CA LEU A 86 17.13 -7.37 -19.90
C LEU A 86 18.02 -6.98 -21.09
N GLY A 87 17.48 -7.15 -22.29
CA GLY A 87 18.11 -6.69 -23.51
C GLY A 87 17.10 -6.67 -24.65
N LEU A 88 17.40 -5.92 -25.71
CA LEU A 88 16.62 -5.96 -26.96
C LEU A 88 16.58 -7.38 -27.57
N GLU A 89 17.61 -8.17 -27.27
CA GLU A 89 17.86 -9.49 -27.81
C GLU A 89 18.47 -10.40 -26.73
N SER A 90 18.05 -11.67 -26.68
CA SER A 90 18.68 -12.66 -25.80
C SER A 90 19.91 -13.20 -26.52
N ARG A 91 21.10 -12.94 -25.96
CA ARG A 91 22.39 -13.25 -26.57
C ARG A 91 23.42 -13.64 -25.53
N GLU A 92 24.22 -14.64 -25.86
CA GLU A 92 25.42 -15.02 -25.12
C GLU A 92 26.52 -15.24 -26.18
N ASN A 93 27.62 -14.48 -26.10
CA ASN A 93 28.65 -14.56 -27.12
C ASN A 93 29.62 -15.70 -26.81
N VAL A 94 29.95 -16.51 -27.82
CA VAL A 94 30.97 -17.56 -27.74
C VAL A 94 32.16 -17.22 -28.62
N SER A 95 33.36 -17.53 -28.17
CA SER A 95 34.56 -17.38 -29.01
C SER A 95 34.61 -18.46 -30.10
N TYR A 96 35.32 -18.22 -31.19
CA TYR A 96 35.50 -19.19 -32.27
C TYR A 96 36.00 -20.55 -31.78
N GLN A 97 36.86 -20.57 -30.74
CA GLN A 97 37.45 -21.80 -30.19
C GLN A 97 36.46 -22.64 -29.38
N GLN A 98 35.39 -22.02 -28.88
CA GLN A 98 34.32 -22.72 -28.16
C GLN A 98 33.30 -23.36 -29.11
N VAL A 99 33.30 -22.99 -30.39
CA VAL A 99 32.34 -23.58 -31.34
C VAL A 99 32.89 -24.91 -31.88
N PRO A 100 32.17 -26.03 -31.74
CA PRO A 100 32.61 -27.31 -32.29
C PRO A 100 32.80 -27.26 -33.81
N GLN A 101 33.79 -28.00 -34.32
CA GLN A 101 34.08 -28.03 -35.76
C GLN A 101 32.87 -28.52 -36.58
N SER A 102 32.06 -29.44 -36.04
CA SER A 102 30.82 -29.90 -36.67
C SER A 102 29.81 -28.76 -36.92
N VAL A 103 29.72 -27.79 -36.01
CA VAL A 103 28.89 -26.59 -36.16
C VAL A 103 29.46 -25.70 -37.25
N ILE A 104 30.76 -25.39 -37.20
CA ILE A 104 31.43 -24.59 -38.22
C ILE A 104 31.22 -25.19 -39.62
N ASP A 105 31.43 -26.50 -39.76
CA ASP A 105 31.28 -27.23 -41.00
C ASP A 105 29.83 -27.23 -41.52
N ALA A 106 28.84 -27.30 -40.61
CA ALA A 106 27.43 -27.24 -40.99
C ALA A 106 27.06 -25.89 -41.60
N PHE A 107 27.45 -24.77 -40.96
CA PHE A 107 27.23 -23.42 -41.49
C PHE A 107 27.98 -23.22 -42.81
N LEU A 108 29.24 -23.65 -42.90
CA LEU A 108 30.00 -23.58 -44.15
C LEU A 108 29.35 -24.39 -45.27
N ALA A 109 28.85 -25.59 -44.99
CA ALA A 109 28.27 -26.45 -46.01
C ALA A 109 27.00 -25.85 -46.65
N ILE A 110 26.13 -25.25 -45.84
CA ILE A 110 24.83 -24.73 -46.32
C ILE A 110 24.90 -23.26 -46.73
N GLU A 111 25.68 -22.43 -46.04
CA GLU A 111 25.77 -20.99 -46.30
C GLU A 111 26.90 -20.62 -47.26
N ASP A 112 28.11 -21.18 -47.09
CA ASP A 112 29.29 -20.74 -47.86
C ASP A 112 30.46 -21.75 -47.93
N SER A 113 30.32 -22.78 -48.78
CA SER A 113 31.31 -23.87 -48.86
C SER A 113 32.66 -23.46 -49.44
N ARG A 114 32.78 -22.22 -49.95
CA ARG A 114 34.04 -21.63 -50.43
C ARG A 114 34.52 -20.47 -49.57
N PHE A 115 34.01 -20.33 -48.34
CA PHE A 115 34.34 -19.24 -47.42
C PHE A 115 35.84 -18.95 -47.34
N TYR A 116 36.67 -19.99 -47.16
CA TYR A 116 38.13 -19.83 -47.05
C TYR A 116 38.86 -19.57 -48.39
N LYS A 117 38.18 -19.59 -49.54
CA LYS A 117 38.77 -19.43 -50.88
C LYS A 117 38.56 -18.04 -51.49
N HIS A 118 37.62 -17.26 -50.98
CA HIS A 118 37.32 -15.91 -51.49
C HIS A 118 37.65 -14.82 -50.46
N ASN A 119 37.72 -13.57 -50.92
CA ASN A 119 38.04 -12.39 -50.11
C ASN A 119 36.80 -11.51 -49.91
N GLY A 120 35.81 -11.99 -49.15
CA GLY A 120 34.57 -11.27 -48.83
C GLY A 120 33.45 -11.37 -49.87
N PHE A 121 33.80 -11.54 -51.15
CA PHE A 121 32.83 -11.68 -52.24
C PHE A 121 33.20 -12.83 -53.18
N ASP A 122 32.21 -13.67 -53.51
CA ASP A 122 32.40 -14.82 -54.38
C ASP A 122 31.76 -14.59 -55.77
N LEU A 123 32.56 -14.06 -56.69
CA LEU A 123 32.10 -13.66 -58.03
C LEU A 123 31.50 -14.83 -58.85
N PRO A 124 32.14 -16.01 -58.99
CA PRO A 124 31.53 -17.13 -59.72
C PRO A 124 30.18 -17.57 -59.14
N ARG A 125 30.05 -17.61 -57.81
CA ARG A 125 28.79 -17.98 -57.14
C ARG A 125 27.72 -16.92 -57.38
N PHE A 126 28.08 -15.64 -57.24
CA PHE A 126 27.19 -14.53 -57.49
C PHE A 126 26.64 -14.55 -58.93
N ILE A 127 27.50 -14.68 -59.94
CA ILE A 127 27.10 -14.77 -61.36
C ILE A 127 26.22 -16.00 -61.60
N SER A 128 26.60 -17.17 -61.08
CA SER A 128 25.83 -18.41 -61.23
C SER A 128 24.43 -18.26 -60.64
N SER A 129 24.31 -17.65 -59.47
CA SER A 129 23.02 -17.40 -58.82
C SER A 129 22.17 -16.40 -59.62
N ALA A 130 22.75 -15.30 -60.09
CA ALA A 130 22.08 -14.31 -60.92
C ALA A 130 21.54 -14.90 -62.23
N LEU A 131 22.33 -15.74 -62.92
CA LEU A 131 21.90 -16.44 -64.15
C LEU A 131 20.78 -17.44 -63.88
N THR A 132 20.79 -18.10 -62.72
CA THR A 132 19.75 -19.04 -62.32
C THR A 132 18.43 -18.31 -62.02
N ASN A 133 18.51 -17.20 -61.30
CA ASN A 133 17.36 -16.34 -60.97
C ASN A 133 16.73 -15.69 -62.21
N LEU A 134 17.55 -15.29 -63.17
CA LEU A 134 17.07 -14.74 -64.45
C LEU A 134 16.27 -15.78 -65.25
N LYS A 135 16.62 -17.08 -65.13
CA LYS A 135 15.94 -18.18 -65.81
C LYS A 135 14.67 -18.63 -65.10
N SER A 136 14.61 -18.53 -63.77
CA SER A 136 13.45 -18.97 -62.97
C SER A 136 12.36 -17.91 -62.82
N GLY A 137 12.62 -16.65 -63.21
CA GLY A 137 11.65 -15.55 -63.09
C GLY A 137 11.38 -15.11 -61.64
N SER A 138 12.11 -15.65 -60.66
CA SER A 138 12.04 -15.26 -59.25
C SER A 138 13.40 -14.76 -58.74
N LEU A 139 13.38 -13.71 -57.92
CA LEU A 139 14.56 -13.20 -57.22
C LEU A 139 14.83 -14.09 -56.00
N ALA A 140 15.41 -15.28 -56.19
CA ALA A 140 15.80 -16.16 -55.09
C ALA A 140 17.19 -15.79 -54.53
N GLN A 141 17.34 -15.71 -53.21
CA GLN A 141 18.64 -15.54 -52.52
C GLN A 141 19.54 -16.78 -52.77
N GLY A 142 20.84 -16.57 -52.99
CA GLY A 142 21.80 -17.68 -53.13
C GLY A 142 23.24 -17.29 -53.46
N GLY A 143 23.50 -16.03 -53.80
CA GLY A 143 24.83 -15.51 -54.16
C GLY A 143 25.65 -14.86 -53.04
N SER A 144 25.10 -14.69 -51.84
CA SER A 144 25.80 -14.03 -50.71
C SER A 144 26.84 -14.96 -50.07
N THR A 145 27.96 -14.40 -49.63
CA THR A 145 28.98 -15.07 -48.79
C THR A 145 28.63 -14.91 -47.30
N LEU A 146 29.28 -15.68 -46.42
CA LEU A 146 29.11 -15.50 -44.96
C LEU A 146 29.51 -14.09 -44.50
N THR A 147 30.59 -13.54 -45.07
CA THR A 147 31.05 -12.17 -44.77
C THR A 147 30.01 -11.13 -45.18
N MET A 148 29.38 -11.32 -46.35
CA MET A 148 28.26 -10.51 -46.82
C MET A 148 27.07 -10.55 -45.87
N GLN A 149 26.68 -11.75 -45.43
CA GLN A 149 25.60 -11.90 -44.45
C GLN A 149 25.96 -11.28 -43.09
N THR A 150 27.23 -11.34 -42.68
CA THR A 150 27.70 -10.69 -41.45
C THR A 150 27.50 -9.18 -41.55
N ILE A 151 27.97 -8.56 -42.65
CA ILE A 151 27.77 -7.14 -42.91
C ILE A 151 26.28 -6.77 -42.99
N ASP A 152 25.49 -7.60 -43.65
CA ASP A 152 24.04 -7.42 -43.77
C ASP A 152 23.38 -7.33 -42.38
N ASN A 153 23.73 -8.26 -41.48
CA ASN A 153 23.17 -8.34 -40.14
C ASN A 153 23.59 -7.20 -39.19
N PHE A 154 24.79 -6.61 -39.35
CA PHE A 154 25.23 -5.49 -38.50
C PHE A 154 24.84 -4.11 -39.02
N PHE A 155 24.81 -3.94 -40.35
CA PHE A 155 24.74 -2.61 -40.96
C PHE A 155 23.52 -2.42 -41.87
N ILE A 156 23.32 -3.33 -42.83
CA ILE A 156 22.34 -3.12 -43.90
C ILE A 156 20.92 -3.23 -43.35
N LYS A 157 20.58 -4.31 -42.63
CA LYS A 157 19.25 -4.50 -42.04
C LYS A 157 18.84 -3.36 -41.10
N LYS A 158 19.79 -2.86 -40.29
CA LYS A 158 19.55 -1.72 -39.41
C LYS A 158 19.18 -0.46 -40.20
N GLN A 159 19.91 -0.18 -41.26
CA GLN A 159 19.61 0.95 -42.15
C GLN A 159 18.27 0.77 -42.89
N GLU A 160 17.92 -0.45 -43.29
CA GLU A 160 16.63 -0.76 -43.92
C GLU A 160 15.47 -0.52 -42.95
N GLN A 161 15.60 -1.00 -41.70
CA GLN A 161 14.61 -0.80 -40.65
C GLN A 161 14.41 0.69 -40.32
N GLU A 162 15.48 1.48 -40.21
CA GLU A 162 15.41 2.94 -39.98
C GLU A 162 14.64 3.67 -41.11
N LEU A 163 14.73 3.19 -42.34
CA LEU A 163 13.99 3.74 -43.49
C LEU A 163 12.50 3.34 -43.45
N GLU A 164 12.21 2.10 -43.08
CA GLU A 164 10.83 1.60 -42.95
C GLU A 164 10.07 2.30 -41.83
N GLU A 165 10.70 2.54 -40.68
CA GLU A 165 10.14 3.32 -39.57
C GLU A 165 9.80 4.77 -39.97
N GLN A 166 10.49 5.30 -40.98
CA GLN A 166 10.21 6.61 -41.57
C GLN A 166 9.15 6.56 -42.70
N GLY A 167 8.56 5.39 -42.96
CA GLY A 167 7.59 5.17 -44.03
C GLY A 167 8.19 5.22 -45.44
N ILE A 168 9.50 5.07 -45.58
CA ILE A 168 10.21 5.15 -46.86
C ILE A 168 10.34 3.76 -47.47
N GLN A 169 9.53 3.46 -48.47
CA GLN A 169 9.64 2.22 -49.22
C GLN A 169 10.81 2.29 -50.23
N GLN A 170 11.74 1.34 -50.14
CA GLN A 170 12.90 1.31 -51.02
C GLN A 170 12.52 0.95 -52.47
N ASN A 171 13.00 1.77 -53.41
CA ASN A 171 12.89 1.46 -54.84
C ASN A 171 13.99 0.49 -55.32
N THR A 172 13.87 0.00 -56.54
CA THR A 172 14.82 -0.97 -57.14
C THR A 172 16.26 -0.48 -57.14
N LEU A 173 16.50 0.82 -57.37
CA LEU A 173 17.86 1.38 -57.38
C LEU A 173 18.47 1.40 -55.97
N GLN A 174 17.69 1.77 -54.96
CA GLN A 174 18.13 1.77 -53.56
C GLN A 174 18.48 0.36 -53.07
N LYS A 175 17.69 -0.66 -53.45
CA LYS A 175 18.00 -2.06 -53.13
C LYS A 175 19.30 -2.53 -53.78
N ILE A 176 19.57 -2.11 -55.02
CA ILE A 176 20.85 -2.36 -55.68
C ILE A 176 21.99 -1.64 -54.96
N GLU A 177 21.80 -0.39 -54.55
CA GLU A 177 22.80 0.38 -53.80
C GLU A 177 23.16 -0.28 -52.46
N SER A 178 22.16 -0.72 -51.68
CA SER A 178 22.38 -1.46 -50.42
C SER A 178 23.17 -2.74 -50.66
N LYS A 179 22.81 -3.52 -51.69
CA LYS A 179 23.51 -4.76 -52.03
C LYS A 179 24.96 -4.52 -52.46
N MET A 180 25.21 -3.45 -53.21
CA MET A 180 26.56 -3.08 -53.63
C MET A 180 27.39 -2.52 -52.46
N ARG A 181 26.76 -1.84 -51.51
CA ARG A 181 27.39 -1.41 -50.25
C ARG A 181 27.78 -2.60 -49.38
N GLU A 182 26.90 -3.60 -49.25
CA GLU A 182 27.17 -4.87 -48.57
C GLU A 182 28.42 -5.55 -49.14
N ILE A 183 28.50 -5.70 -50.47
CA ILE A 183 29.65 -6.32 -51.13
C ILE A 183 30.94 -5.52 -50.87
N TYR A 184 30.89 -4.19 -51.03
CA TYR A 184 32.05 -3.34 -50.80
C TYR A 184 32.58 -3.43 -49.36
N MET A 185 31.68 -3.34 -48.37
CA MET A 185 32.05 -3.48 -46.95
C MET A 185 32.59 -4.88 -46.63
N SER A 186 32.05 -5.93 -47.27
CA SER A 186 32.53 -7.31 -47.09
C SER A 186 33.95 -7.52 -47.62
N MET A 187 34.27 -6.96 -48.78
CA MET A 187 35.63 -7.03 -49.32
C MET A 187 36.63 -6.23 -48.48
N ARG A 188 36.16 -5.16 -47.82
CA ARG A 188 36.98 -4.32 -46.93
C ARG A 188 37.26 -5.00 -45.60
N ILE A 189 36.24 -5.56 -44.96
CA ILE A 189 36.39 -6.12 -43.62
C ILE A 189 37.34 -7.33 -43.59
N GLU A 190 37.39 -8.15 -44.65
CA GLU A 190 38.33 -9.30 -44.71
C GLU A 190 39.81 -8.92 -44.87
N GLN A 191 40.12 -7.64 -45.12
CA GLN A 191 41.51 -7.19 -45.07
C GLN A 191 41.99 -6.94 -43.64
N GLU A 192 41.06 -6.77 -42.72
CA GLU A 192 41.32 -6.37 -41.34
C GLU A 192 40.95 -7.46 -40.33
N LEU A 193 39.95 -8.30 -40.64
CA LEU A 193 39.55 -9.46 -39.83
C LEU A 193 39.96 -10.78 -40.48
N SER A 194 40.40 -11.71 -39.65
CA SER A 194 40.58 -13.10 -40.03
C SER A 194 39.24 -13.82 -40.27
N LYS A 195 39.28 -14.93 -41.02
CA LYS A 195 38.09 -15.77 -41.26
C LYS A 195 37.47 -16.31 -39.96
N ALA A 196 38.28 -16.57 -38.94
CA ALA A 196 37.82 -17.00 -37.62
C ALA A 196 37.02 -15.89 -36.93
N GLU A 197 37.53 -14.66 -36.92
CA GLU A 197 36.82 -13.50 -36.33
C GLU A 197 35.52 -13.18 -37.06
N ILE A 198 35.48 -13.35 -38.39
CA ILE A 198 34.24 -13.16 -39.17
C ILE A 198 33.22 -14.23 -38.80
N MET A 199 33.64 -15.49 -38.71
CA MET A 199 32.76 -16.59 -38.32
C MET A 199 32.23 -16.41 -36.89
N GLU A 200 33.07 -16.01 -35.95
CA GLU A 200 32.67 -15.70 -34.56
C GLU A 200 31.59 -14.61 -34.51
N ARG A 201 31.82 -13.48 -35.19
CA ARG A 201 30.85 -12.37 -35.24
C ARG A 201 29.56 -12.77 -35.92
N TYR A 202 29.65 -13.56 -37.00
CA TYR A 202 28.49 -14.11 -37.69
C TYR A 202 27.66 -14.99 -36.77
N LEU A 203 28.26 -16.03 -36.20
CA LEU A 203 27.58 -17.00 -35.33
C LEU A 203 26.93 -16.33 -34.12
N ASN A 204 27.57 -15.32 -33.55
CA ASN A 204 27.03 -14.57 -32.41
C ASN A 204 25.97 -13.53 -32.78
N GLN A 205 25.74 -13.23 -34.06
CA GLN A 205 24.74 -12.25 -34.55
C GLN A 205 23.50 -12.89 -35.18
N ILE A 206 23.57 -14.17 -35.56
CA ILE A 206 22.49 -14.89 -36.24
C ILE A 206 21.18 -14.86 -35.45
N ASN A 207 20.06 -14.76 -36.17
CA ASN A 207 18.71 -14.81 -35.62
C ASN A 207 18.10 -16.21 -35.75
N PHE A 208 17.76 -16.82 -34.62
CA PHE A 208 17.15 -18.15 -34.52
C PHE A 208 15.62 -18.11 -34.29
N GLY A 209 14.98 -16.93 -34.26
CA GLY A 209 13.56 -16.74 -33.91
C GLY A 209 13.33 -16.49 -32.41
N ASN A 210 12.10 -16.15 -32.00
CA ASN A 210 11.67 -16.00 -30.59
C ASN A 210 12.70 -15.35 -29.62
N LYS A 211 13.28 -14.21 -30.04
CA LYS A 211 14.34 -13.44 -29.33
C LYS A 211 15.71 -14.12 -29.18
N ALA A 212 15.91 -15.37 -29.60
CA ALA A 212 17.21 -16.04 -29.59
C ALA A 212 18.14 -15.45 -30.65
N ARG A 213 19.28 -14.92 -30.20
CA ARG A 213 20.33 -14.34 -31.05
C ARG A 213 21.68 -14.92 -30.68
N GLY A 214 22.44 -15.30 -31.68
CA GLY A 214 23.70 -15.98 -31.50
C GLY A 214 23.56 -17.51 -31.34
N ILE A 215 24.59 -18.24 -31.74
CA ILE A 215 24.59 -19.69 -31.79
C ILE A 215 24.40 -20.35 -30.42
N GLN A 216 24.93 -19.73 -29.35
CA GLN A 216 24.80 -20.22 -27.98
C GLN A 216 23.34 -20.18 -27.49
N ARG A 217 22.65 -19.05 -27.68
CA ARG A 217 21.22 -18.96 -27.36
C ARG A 217 20.37 -19.82 -28.29
N GLY A 218 20.77 -19.99 -29.56
CA GLY A 218 20.13 -20.95 -30.46
C GLY A 218 20.22 -22.39 -29.92
N ALA A 219 21.39 -22.80 -29.44
CA ALA A 219 21.64 -24.10 -28.84
C ALA A 219 20.80 -24.33 -27.57
N GLN A 220 20.79 -23.36 -26.66
CA GLN A 220 20.01 -23.42 -25.42
C GLN A 220 18.49 -23.41 -25.71
N TYR A 221 18.04 -22.56 -26.63
CA TYR A 221 16.62 -22.44 -26.99
C TYR A 221 16.07 -23.72 -27.63
N PHE A 222 16.82 -24.31 -28.57
CA PHE A 222 16.35 -25.51 -29.25
C PHE A 222 16.64 -26.78 -28.47
N PHE A 223 17.77 -26.88 -27.77
CA PHE A 223 18.26 -28.16 -27.23
C PHE A 223 18.56 -28.15 -25.73
N GLY A 224 18.48 -27.00 -25.06
CA GLY A 224 18.86 -26.86 -23.65
C GLY A 224 20.34 -27.18 -23.37
N LYS A 225 21.21 -26.99 -24.38
CA LYS A 225 22.63 -27.31 -24.34
C LYS A 225 23.46 -26.08 -24.66
N ASP A 226 24.69 -26.06 -24.16
CA ASP A 226 25.72 -25.15 -24.65
C ASP A 226 26.19 -25.57 -26.04
N VAL A 227 26.68 -24.61 -26.83
CA VAL A 227 27.13 -24.85 -28.21
C VAL A 227 28.22 -25.92 -28.29
N GLU A 228 29.05 -26.02 -27.24
CA GLU A 228 30.15 -26.98 -27.09
C GLU A 228 29.66 -28.44 -27.08
N ASP A 229 28.42 -28.68 -26.64
CA ASP A 229 27.84 -30.01 -26.45
C ASP A 229 26.94 -30.47 -27.60
N LEU A 230 26.89 -29.71 -28.70
CA LEU A 230 26.03 -30.03 -29.83
C LEU A 230 26.55 -31.21 -30.65
N ASN A 231 25.65 -32.13 -30.97
CA ASN A 231 25.94 -33.20 -31.93
C ASN A 231 25.76 -32.76 -33.39
N LEU A 232 26.15 -33.62 -34.32
CA LEU A 232 26.10 -33.34 -35.76
C LEU A 232 24.68 -33.03 -36.29
N SER A 233 23.64 -33.70 -35.78
CA SER A 233 22.25 -33.46 -36.19
C SER A 233 21.76 -32.09 -35.71
N GLU A 234 22.10 -31.73 -34.47
CA GLU A 234 21.78 -30.43 -33.85
C GLU A 234 22.50 -29.27 -34.56
N ALA A 235 23.79 -29.45 -34.85
CA ALA A 235 24.60 -28.51 -35.63
C ALA A 235 23.99 -28.25 -37.01
N ALA A 236 23.61 -29.32 -37.73
CA ALA A 236 22.98 -29.20 -39.04
C ALA A 236 21.61 -28.53 -38.99
N TYR A 237 20.84 -28.73 -37.92
CA TYR A 237 19.56 -28.05 -37.75
C TYR A 237 19.77 -26.55 -37.51
N LEU A 238 20.66 -26.14 -36.59
CA LEU A 238 20.94 -24.73 -36.33
C LEU A 238 21.48 -24.03 -37.58
N ALA A 239 22.38 -24.65 -38.34
CA ALA A 239 22.86 -24.08 -39.60
C ALA A 239 21.75 -23.94 -40.65
N GLY A 240 20.82 -24.90 -40.71
CA GLY A 240 19.76 -24.91 -41.72
C GLY A 240 18.60 -23.94 -41.43
N CYS A 241 18.22 -23.76 -40.16
CA CYS A 241 16.98 -23.07 -39.79
C CYS A 241 17.05 -21.54 -39.97
N ILE A 242 18.24 -20.94 -39.96
CA ILE A 242 18.47 -19.49 -40.00
C ILE A 242 17.96 -18.82 -41.27
N ASN A 243 17.79 -19.59 -42.35
CA ASN A 243 17.33 -19.08 -43.63
C ASN A 243 15.88 -18.58 -43.55
N ALA A 244 15.06 -19.26 -42.75
CA ALA A 244 13.69 -18.85 -42.45
C ALA A 244 13.33 -19.28 -41.01
N PRO A 245 13.84 -18.56 -39.99
CA PRO A 245 13.79 -19.02 -38.59
C PRO A 245 12.38 -19.34 -38.11
N ASN A 246 11.38 -18.54 -38.50
CA ASN A 246 9.98 -18.78 -38.15
C ASN A 246 9.37 -19.98 -38.90
N THR A 247 9.80 -20.25 -40.14
CA THR A 247 9.28 -21.37 -40.95
C THR A 247 9.87 -22.70 -40.49
N PHE A 248 11.12 -22.68 -40.04
CA PHE A 248 11.85 -23.87 -39.62
C PHE A 248 11.90 -24.03 -38.09
N ASN A 249 11.16 -23.24 -37.32
CA ASN A 249 11.01 -23.43 -35.88
C ASN A 249 9.97 -24.55 -35.60
N PRO A 250 10.38 -25.72 -35.07
CA PRO A 250 9.51 -26.86 -34.84
C PRO A 250 8.46 -26.62 -33.73
N TYR A 251 8.63 -25.59 -32.89
CA TYR A 251 7.66 -25.24 -31.84
C TYR A 251 6.39 -24.56 -32.38
N ASN A 252 6.41 -24.05 -33.62
CA ASN A 252 5.25 -23.39 -34.23
C ASN A 252 4.09 -24.35 -34.60
N GLY A 253 4.20 -25.65 -34.28
CA GLY A 253 3.12 -26.64 -34.39
C GLY A 253 2.61 -26.88 -35.82
N TYR A 254 1.28 -27.00 -35.97
CA TYR A 254 0.58 -26.99 -37.26
C TYR A 254 -0.13 -25.64 -37.39
N SER A 255 0.16 -24.86 -38.43
CA SER A 255 -0.62 -23.64 -38.70
C SER A 255 -1.34 -23.73 -40.05
N SER A 256 -2.58 -23.24 -40.03
CA SER A 256 -3.37 -22.91 -41.23
C SER A 256 -3.01 -21.53 -41.80
N SER A 257 -2.14 -20.78 -41.12
CA SER A 257 -1.76 -19.39 -41.42
C SER A 257 -0.43 -19.25 -42.18
N GLY A 258 0.31 -20.34 -42.40
CA GLY A 258 1.66 -20.29 -42.96
C GLY A 258 1.77 -20.00 -44.46
N ILE A 259 0.88 -20.53 -45.31
CA ILE A 259 0.97 -20.40 -46.79
C ILE A 259 -0.42 -20.32 -47.47
N GLY A 260 -1.52 -20.37 -46.70
CA GLY A 260 -2.89 -20.40 -47.22
C GLY A 260 -3.52 -19.00 -47.36
N ILE A 261 -4.24 -18.77 -48.46
CA ILE A 261 -5.12 -17.60 -48.60
C ILE A 261 -6.28 -17.74 -47.60
N GLY A 262 -6.20 -17.01 -46.48
CA GLY A 262 -7.16 -17.09 -45.37
C GLY A 262 -8.58 -16.67 -45.75
N ASN A 263 -9.55 -16.95 -44.87
CA ASN A 263 -10.96 -16.63 -45.10
C ASN A 263 -11.20 -15.11 -45.28
N PHE A 264 -10.33 -14.28 -44.71
CA PHE A 264 -10.32 -12.83 -44.93
C PHE A 264 -10.12 -12.46 -46.40
N SER A 265 -9.10 -13.01 -47.06
CA SER A 265 -8.81 -12.73 -48.48
C SER A 265 -9.87 -13.30 -49.43
N LYS A 266 -10.49 -14.43 -49.08
CA LYS A 266 -11.67 -14.95 -49.80
C LYS A 266 -12.85 -13.98 -49.68
N LEU A 267 -13.12 -13.51 -48.46
CA LEU A 267 -14.21 -12.58 -48.16
C LEU A 267 -14.03 -11.23 -48.88
N THR A 268 -12.86 -10.61 -48.81
CA THR A 268 -12.59 -9.32 -49.48
C THR A 268 -12.69 -9.42 -51.00
N THR A 269 -12.23 -10.54 -51.59
CA THR A 269 -12.40 -10.82 -53.02
C THR A 269 -13.87 -10.84 -53.40
N VAL A 270 -14.69 -11.64 -52.70
CA VAL A 270 -16.13 -11.75 -52.96
C VAL A 270 -16.85 -10.41 -52.78
N ILE A 271 -16.54 -9.65 -51.72
CA ILE A 271 -17.10 -8.31 -51.47
C ILE A 271 -16.82 -7.37 -52.66
N SER A 272 -15.57 -7.34 -53.15
CA SER A 272 -15.16 -6.42 -54.21
C SER A 272 -15.96 -6.61 -55.50
N THR A 273 -16.27 -7.86 -55.82
CA THR A 273 -17.02 -8.24 -57.03
C THR A 273 -18.52 -8.06 -56.83
N TYR A 274 -19.07 -8.53 -55.70
CA TYR A 274 -20.50 -8.41 -55.39
C TYR A 274 -20.96 -6.96 -55.27
N SER A 275 -20.05 -6.06 -54.91
CA SER A 275 -20.30 -4.61 -54.91
C SER A 275 -20.53 -4.01 -56.31
N GLN A 276 -20.27 -4.76 -57.39
CA GLN A 276 -20.44 -4.29 -58.78
C GLN A 276 -21.79 -4.69 -59.39
N LEU A 277 -22.61 -5.49 -58.68
CA LEU A 277 -23.92 -5.93 -59.17
C LEU A 277 -24.94 -4.77 -59.17
N SER A 278 -25.86 -4.77 -60.14
CA SER A 278 -27.03 -3.87 -60.17
C SER A 278 -28.32 -4.59 -59.77
N SER A 279 -29.31 -3.82 -59.33
CA SER A 279 -30.64 -4.33 -58.93
C SER A 279 -31.48 -4.83 -60.11
N ASP A 280 -31.03 -4.62 -61.35
CA ASP A 280 -31.81 -4.90 -62.55
C ASP A 280 -32.02 -6.40 -62.73
N GLY A 281 -33.29 -6.82 -62.88
CA GLY A 281 -33.66 -8.23 -63.08
C GLY A 281 -33.93 -9.04 -61.81
N TYR A 282 -33.87 -8.42 -60.62
CA TYR A 282 -34.16 -9.07 -59.33
C TYR A 282 -35.40 -8.51 -58.64
N THR A 283 -36.02 -9.33 -57.78
CA THR A 283 -37.07 -8.84 -56.89
C THR A 283 -36.48 -7.90 -55.85
N GLN A 284 -37.19 -6.81 -55.54
CA GLN A 284 -36.74 -5.83 -54.56
C GLN A 284 -36.44 -6.46 -53.18
N GLU A 285 -37.23 -7.46 -52.78
CA GLU A 285 -37.08 -8.17 -51.52
C GLU A 285 -35.75 -8.93 -51.44
N SER A 286 -35.44 -9.74 -52.46
CA SER A 286 -34.20 -10.52 -52.49
C SER A 286 -32.96 -9.62 -52.64
N TRP A 287 -33.08 -8.53 -53.41
CA TRP A 287 -32.03 -7.53 -53.56
C TRP A 287 -31.68 -6.84 -52.23
N ASN A 288 -32.67 -6.45 -51.43
CA ASN A 288 -32.44 -5.82 -50.13
C ASN A 288 -31.74 -6.77 -49.15
N ALA A 289 -32.10 -8.06 -49.15
CA ALA A 289 -31.44 -9.07 -48.31
C ALA A 289 -29.96 -9.25 -48.68
N PHE A 290 -29.67 -9.26 -49.98
CA PHE A 290 -28.30 -9.31 -50.51
C PHE A 290 -27.46 -8.09 -50.09
N VAL A 291 -27.99 -6.87 -50.22
CA VAL A 291 -27.29 -5.64 -49.81
C VAL A 291 -26.97 -5.65 -48.31
N GLN A 292 -27.89 -6.13 -47.46
CA GLN A 292 -27.63 -6.23 -46.01
C GLN A 292 -26.50 -7.21 -45.67
N ALA A 293 -26.45 -8.36 -46.34
CA ALA A 293 -25.38 -9.32 -46.17
C ALA A 293 -24.03 -8.76 -46.66
N LEU A 294 -24.03 -8.01 -47.76
CA LEU A 294 -22.84 -7.35 -48.32
C LEU A 294 -22.29 -6.28 -47.37
N ASP A 295 -23.15 -5.46 -46.76
CA ASP A 295 -22.73 -4.45 -45.78
C ASP A 295 -22.20 -5.08 -44.49
N ARG A 296 -22.78 -6.21 -44.04
CA ARG A 296 -22.25 -6.96 -42.90
C ARG A 296 -20.86 -7.50 -43.21
N ALA A 297 -20.66 -8.07 -44.39
CA ALA A 297 -19.36 -8.57 -44.83
C ALA A 297 -18.31 -7.45 -44.93
N LYS A 298 -18.67 -6.26 -45.44
CA LYS A 298 -17.79 -5.07 -45.46
C LYS A 298 -17.34 -4.65 -44.06
N ARG A 299 -18.26 -4.59 -43.08
CA ARG A 299 -17.93 -4.28 -41.69
C ARG A 299 -17.02 -5.30 -41.03
N LEU A 300 -17.16 -6.59 -41.38
CA LEU A 300 -16.24 -7.62 -40.92
C LEU A 300 -14.85 -7.42 -41.53
N ALA A 301 -14.77 -7.07 -42.82
CA ALA A 301 -13.52 -6.82 -43.50
C ALA A 301 -12.76 -5.56 -43.01
N GLU A 302 -13.45 -4.57 -42.43
CA GLU A 302 -12.82 -3.39 -41.81
C GLU A 302 -12.13 -3.71 -40.47
N LYS A 303 -12.45 -4.85 -39.84
CA LYS A 303 -11.85 -5.29 -38.57
C LYS A 303 -10.84 -6.38 -38.84
N GLU A 304 -9.60 -6.00 -39.16
CA GLU A 304 -8.52 -6.94 -39.54
C GLU A 304 -8.11 -7.94 -38.42
N SER A 305 -8.62 -7.78 -37.20
CA SER A 305 -8.29 -8.61 -36.02
C SER A 305 -9.34 -9.67 -35.67
N GLU A 306 -10.35 -9.89 -36.51
CA GLU A 306 -11.41 -10.88 -36.23
C GLU A 306 -10.94 -12.32 -36.51
N SER A 307 -11.60 -13.30 -35.89
CA SER A 307 -11.20 -14.71 -36.03
C SER A 307 -11.46 -15.24 -37.44
N GLN A 308 -10.67 -16.25 -37.88
CA GLN A 308 -10.90 -16.94 -39.16
C GLN A 308 -12.28 -17.60 -39.26
N ALA A 309 -12.87 -17.99 -38.12
CA ALA A 309 -14.24 -18.49 -38.05
C ALA A 309 -15.26 -17.38 -38.33
N THR A 310 -15.06 -16.19 -37.76
CA THR A 310 -15.90 -15.01 -38.01
C THR A 310 -15.91 -14.62 -39.49
N TYR A 311 -14.77 -14.66 -40.16
CA TYR A 311 -14.69 -14.41 -41.62
C TYR A 311 -15.36 -15.51 -42.45
N ALA A 312 -15.24 -16.78 -42.03
CA ALA A 312 -15.91 -17.90 -42.68
C ALA A 312 -17.45 -17.74 -42.64
N ASP A 313 -17.97 -17.37 -41.47
CA ASP A 313 -19.40 -17.11 -41.28
C ASP A 313 -19.88 -15.92 -42.12
N GLY A 314 -19.09 -14.85 -42.18
CA GLY A 314 -19.37 -13.70 -43.03
C GLY A 314 -19.42 -14.05 -44.52
N LEU A 315 -18.48 -14.87 -44.98
CA LEU A 315 -18.41 -15.35 -46.37
C LEU A 315 -19.61 -16.24 -46.70
N ALA A 316 -19.94 -17.21 -45.85
CA ALA A 316 -21.06 -18.11 -46.04
C ALA A 316 -22.40 -17.34 -46.07
N ALA A 317 -22.60 -16.36 -45.18
CA ALA A 317 -23.81 -15.55 -45.15
C ALA A 317 -23.97 -14.67 -46.39
N LEU A 318 -22.89 -14.03 -46.86
CA LEU A 318 -22.91 -13.21 -48.08
C LEU A 318 -23.23 -14.05 -49.31
N GLN A 319 -22.64 -15.24 -49.40
CA GLN A 319 -22.85 -16.14 -50.53
C GLN A 319 -24.27 -16.73 -50.54
N ALA A 320 -24.81 -17.13 -49.39
CA ALA A 320 -26.19 -17.57 -49.28
C ALA A 320 -27.18 -16.47 -49.72
N ALA A 321 -26.90 -15.21 -49.39
CA ALA A 321 -27.72 -14.08 -49.83
C ALA A 321 -27.63 -13.83 -51.34
N TYR A 322 -26.45 -14.04 -51.96
CA TYR A 322 -26.27 -13.97 -53.40
C TYR A 322 -27.05 -15.09 -54.14
N GLU A 323 -26.99 -16.31 -53.62
CA GLU A 323 -27.74 -17.45 -54.17
C GLU A 323 -29.26 -17.30 -54.00
N GLY A 324 -29.69 -16.59 -52.96
CA GLY A 324 -31.09 -16.27 -52.66
C GLY A 324 -31.71 -15.14 -53.50
N LEU A 325 -30.93 -14.47 -54.36
CA LEU A 325 -31.44 -13.45 -55.28
C LEU A 325 -32.46 -14.08 -56.26
N ALA A 326 -33.73 -13.69 -56.17
CA ALA A 326 -34.85 -14.19 -56.97
C ALA A 326 -35.13 -13.28 -58.18
N LYS A 327 -35.45 -13.86 -59.34
CA LYS A 327 -35.51 -13.16 -60.63
C LYS A 327 -36.90 -12.92 -61.21
N SER A 328 -36.94 -12.04 -62.22
CA SER A 328 -38.06 -11.81 -63.15
C SER A 328 -37.87 -12.39 -64.58
N ASP A 329 -36.68 -12.89 -64.98
CA ASP A 329 -36.41 -13.52 -66.30
C ASP A 329 -35.25 -14.57 -66.24
N ALA A 330 -35.26 -15.55 -67.15
CA ALA A 330 -34.30 -16.65 -67.31
C ALA A 330 -32.86 -16.19 -67.62
N SER A 331 -32.64 -15.10 -68.38
CA SER A 331 -31.31 -14.69 -68.87
C SER A 331 -30.25 -14.39 -67.80
N ALA A 332 -30.63 -14.15 -66.54
CA ALA A 332 -29.71 -13.66 -65.51
C ALA A 332 -28.77 -14.72 -64.85
N ASP A 333 -28.96 -16.05 -65.01
CA ASP A 333 -28.13 -17.05 -64.30
C ASP A 333 -26.86 -17.34 -65.09
N LEU A 334 -26.94 -17.21 -66.41
CA LEU A 334 -25.78 -17.27 -67.30
C LEU A 334 -24.84 -16.09 -67.03
N VAL A 335 -25.40 -14.90 -66.77
CA VAL A 335 -24.63 -13.72 -66.38
C VAL A 335 -23.96 -13.91 -65.01
N ARG A 336 -24.67 -14.48 -64.03
CA ARG A 336 -24.09 -14.82 -62.71
C ARG A 336 -23.00 -15.88 -62.81
N LEU A 337 -23.20 -16.89 -63.64
CA LEU A 337 -22.22 -17.94 -63.92
C LEU A 337 -20.97 -17.33 -64.55
N GLN A 338 -21.11 -16.48 -65.56
CA GLN A 338 -20.00 -15.76 -66.18
C GLN A 338 -19.22 -14.90 -65.18
N GLN A 339 -19.92 -14.17 -64.31
CA GLN A 339 -19.29 -13.35 -63.27
C GLN A 339 -18.55 -14.20 -62.24
N SER A 340 -19.14 -15.31 -61.79
CA SER A 340 -18.53 -16.23 -60.82
C SER A 340 -17.31 -16.94 -61.40
N VAL A 341 -17.38 -17.39 -62.66
CA VAL A 341 -16.24 -17.96 -63.39
C VAL A 341 -15.09 -16.96 -63.46
N ASN A 342 -15.34 -15.71 -63.88
CA ASN A 342 -14.29 -14.69 -63.99
C ASN A 342 -13.70 -14.31 -62.62
N MET A 343 -14.55 -14.20 -61.60
CA MET A 343 -14.17 -13.87 -60.23
C MET A 343 -13.26 -14.94 -59.64
N TYR A 344 -13.71 -16.19 -59.64
CA TYR A 344 -12.96 -17.27 -59.02
C TYR A 344 -11.71 -17.60 -59.84
N ALA A 345 -11.73 -17.49 -61.17
CA ALA A 345 -10.53 -17.62 -62.00
C ALA A 345 -9.44 -16.60 -61.62
N THR A 346 -9.82 -15.35 -61.32
CA THR A 346 -8.87 -14.30 -60.87
C THR A 346 -8.25 -14.64 -59.51
N PHE A 347 -9.06 -15.15 -58.58
CA PHE A 347 -8.59 -15.57 -57.25
C PHE A 347 -7.67 -16.79 -57.32
N THR A 348 -7.99 -17.75 -58.18
CA THR A 348 -7.37 -19.08 -58.20
C THR A 348 -6.15 -19.19 -59.10
N ASN A 349 -6.06 -18.41 -60.19
CA ASN A 349 -4.88 -18.36 -61.06
C ASN A 349 -3.59 -17.92 -60.34
N ASN A 350 -3.70 -17.32 -59.15
CA ASN A 350 -2.58 -16.91 -58.31
C ASN A 350 -2.36 -17.81 -57.08
N ALA A 351 -3.14 -18.89 -56.91
CA ALA A 351 -3.31 -19.55 -55.62
C ALA A 351 -3.40 -21.10 -55.64
N GLY A 352 -3.32 -21.74 -56.80
CA GLY A 352 -3.56 -23.19 -56.92
C GLY A 352 -2.70 -24.08 -56.01
N SER A 353 -1.45 -23.68 -55.75
CA SER A 353 -0.52 -24.38 -54.84
C SER A 353 -0.80 -24.17 -53.35
N SER A 354 -1.77 -23.31 -52.98
CA SER A 354 -2.07 -22.94 -51.60
C SER A 354 -3.23 -23.74 -50.99
N PHE A 355 -3.87 -24.63 -51.76
CA PHE A 355 -5.02 -25.44 -51.35
C PHE A 355 -4.71 -26.94 -51.48
N SER A 356 -5.40 -27.77 -50.69
CA SER A 356 -5.29 -29.23 -50.77
C SER A 356 -5.69 -29.72 -52.16
N ASP A 357 -4.94 -30.71 -52.69
CA ASP A 357 -5.14 -31.29 -54.01
C ASP A 357 -6.59 -31.70 -54.27
N GLU A 358 -7.26 -32.29 -53.27
CA GLU A 358 -8.65 -32.73 -53.34
C GLU A 358 -9.63 -31.56 -53.53
N SER A 359 -9.51 -30.52 -52.71
CA SER A 359 -10.38 -29.34 -52.80
C SER A 359 -10.13 -28.55 -54.09
N TRP A 360 -8.87 -28.49 -54.54
CA TRP A 360 -8.49 -27.79 -55.77
C TRP A 360 -9.01 -28.49 -57.03
N GLN A 361 -8.88 -29.82 -57.11
CA GLN A 361 -9.43 -30.60 -58.21
C GLN A 361 -10.94 -30.44 -58.32
N THR A 362 -11.64 -30.46 -57.18
CA THR A 362 -13.10 -30.26 -57.13
C THR A 362 -13.49 -28.89 -57.70
N TYR A 363 -12.78 -27.83 -57.33
CA TYR A 363 -12.97 -26.49 -57.87
C TYR A 363 -12.64 -26.41 -59.37
N ALA A 364 -11.51 -26.95 -59.80
CA ALA A 364 -11.07 -26.89 -61.19
C ALA A 364 -12.09 -27.54 -62.15
N ILE A 365 -12.64 -28.70 -61.76
CA ILE A 365 -13.69 -29.40 -62.54
C ILE A 365 -14.96 -28.54 -62.61
N ALA A 366 -15.43 -28.01 -61.48
CA ALA A 366 -16.63 -27.18 -61.45
C ALA A 366 -16.46 -25.87 -62.24
N SER A 367 -15.27 -25.28 -62.22
CA SER A 367 -14.93 -24.07 -62.97
C SER A 367 -14.89 -24.32 -64.47
N GLU A 368 -14.33 -25.43 -64.92
CA GLU A 368 -14.28 -25.80 -66.34
C GLU A 368 -15.69 -26.03 -66.91
N GLU A 369 -16.52 -26.81 -66.20
CA GLU A 369 -17.92 -27.07 -66.57
C GLU A 369 -18.74 -25.77 -66.65
N ALA A 370 -18.57 -24.88 -65.67
CA ALA A 370 -19.22 -23.58 -65.64
C ALA A 370 -18.77 -22.67 -66.79
N ASN A 371 -17.46 -22.62 -67.06
CA ASN A 371 -16.88 -21.81 -68.13
C ASN A 371 -17.36 -22.29 -69.51
N GLN A 372 -17.49 -23.60 -69.73
CA GLN A 372 -18.00 -24.15 -70.98
C GLN A 372 -19.43 -23.68 -71.28
N LEU A 373 -20.34 -23.75 -70.29
CA LEU A 373 -21.73 -23.29 -70.46
C LEU A 373 -21.83 -21.79 -70.75
N VAL A 374 -20.91 -21.01 -70.19
CA VAL A 374 -20.79 -19.57 -70.41
C VAL A 374 -20.30 -19.26 -71.81
N VAL A 375 -19.24 -19.91 -72.27
CA VAL A 375 -18.69 -19.76 -73.63
C VAL A 375 -19.70 -20.16 -74.69
N ASP A 376 -20.47 -21.23 -74.44
CA ASP A 376 -21.52 -21.71 -75.35
C ASP A 376 -22.80 -20.85 -75.35
N ASN A 377 -22.85 -19.82 -74.50
CA ASN A 377 -24.03 -18.96 -74.28
C ASN A 377 -25.31 -19.79 -74.05
N SER A 378 -25.21 -20.81 -73.19
CA SER A 378 -26.23 -21.86 -73.04
C SER A 378 -27.61 -21.32 -72.65
N THR A 379 -28.65 -21.82 -73.32
CA THR A 379 -30.06 -21.51 -73.02
C THR A 379 -30.70 -22.50 -72.05
N ASN A 380 -29.99 -23.56 -71.64
CA ASN A 380 -30.48 -24.57 -70.70
C ASN A 380 -30.36 -24.08 -69.25
N GLN A 381 -31.45 -23.53 -68.72
CA GLN A 381 -31.49 -22.92 -67.39
C GLN A 381 -31.19 -23.86 -66.23
N GLU A 382 -31.64 -25.11 -66.29
CA GLU A 382 -31.37 -26.09 -65.24
C GLU A 382 -29.87 -26.40 -65.17
N ALA A 383 -29.22 -26.56 -66.33
CA ALA A 383 -27.79 -26.80 -66.43
C ALA A 383 -26.97 -25.60 -65.94
N VAL A 384 -27.34 -24.38 -66.35
CA VAL A 384 -26.67 -23.14 -65.91
C VAL A 384 -26.82 -22.93 -64.40
N THR A 385 -28.01 -23.16 -63.85
CA THR A 385 -28.27 -23.06 -62.40
C THR A 385 -27.49 -24.11 -61.60
N ALA A 386 -27.43 -25.34 -62.10
CA ALA A 386 -26.68 -26.42 -61.46
C ALA A 386 -25.16 -26.14 -61.47
N ALA A 387 -24.62 -25.66 -62.58
CA ALA A 387 -23.21 -25.29 -62.70
C ALA A 387 -22.83 -24.12 -61.78
N LEU A 388 -23.69 -23.11 -61.67
CA LEU A 388 -23.48 -21.97 -60.75
C LEU A 388 -23.35 -22.44 -59.30
N LYS A 389 -24.29 -23.27 -58.84
CA LYS A 389 -24.26 -23.84 -57.48
C LYS A 389 -23.02 -24.71 -57.25
N LYS A 390 -22.69 -25.56 -58.23
CA LYS A 390 -21.54 -26.45 -58.16
C LYS A 390 -20.22 -25.67 -58.05
N LEU A 391 -20.05 -24.64 -58.87
CA LEU A 391 -18.87 -23.76 -58.85
C LEU A 391 -18.73 -23.01 -57.52
N ASN A 392 -19.83 -22.41 -57.04
CA ASN A 392 -19.88 -21.69 -55.77
C ASN A 392 -19.54 -22.59 -54.57
N HIS A 393 -20.09 -23.80 -54.54
CA HIS A 393 -19.82 -24.77 -53.48
C HIS A 393 -18.36 -25.26 -53.52
N ALA A 394 -17.84 -25.52 -54.71
CA ALA A 394 -16.45 -25.97 -54.85
C ALA A 394 -15.45 -24.87 -54.44
N PHE A 395 -15.76 -23.60 -54.69
CA PHE A 395 -14.94 -22.47 -54.25
C PHE A 395 -14.90 -22.31 -52.72
N THR A 396 -16.04 -22.45 -52.04
CA THR A 396 -16.08 -22.35 -50.56
C THR A 396 -15.39 -23.52 -49.88
N ALA A 397 -15.45 -24.70 -50.51
CA ALA A 397 -14.80 -25.91 -50.02
C ALA A 397 -13.26 -25.92 -50.19
N LEU A 398 -12.67 -24.92 -50.86
CA LEU A 398 -11.21 -24.79 -51.00
C LEU A 398 -10.53 -24.78 -49.62
N SER A 399 -9.81 -25.86 -49.30
CA SER A 399 -9.20 -26.06 -47.99
C SER A 399 -7.70 -25.80 -48.07
N PRO A 400 -7.13 -24.88 -47.26
CA PRO A 400 -5.69 -24.59 -47.31
C PRO A 400 -4.86 -25.78 -46.83
N ILE A 401 -3.64 -25.90 -47.35
CA ILE A 401 -2.67 -26.91 -46.87
C ILE A 401 -2.26 -26.56 -45.43
N LYS A 402 -2.37 -27.50 -44.48
CA LYS A 402 -1.80 -27.34 -43.13
C LYS A 402 -0.28 -27.41 -43.22
N PHE A 403 0.42 -26.32 -42.91
CA PHE A 403 1.88 -26.31 -42.91
C PHE A 403 2.40 -26.98 -41.64
N ASN A 404 3.19 -28.04 -41.80
CA ASN A 404 3.81 -28.79 -40.71
C ASN A 404 5.22 -28.23 -40.46
N TYR A 405 5.35 -27.33 -39.48
CA TYR A 405 6.62 -26.65 -39.19
C TYR A 405 7.69 -27.64 -38.71
N TYR A 406 7.30 -28.70 -38.01
CA TYR A 406 8.21 -29.77 -37.59
C TYR A 406 8.78 -30.55 -38.78
N GLU A 407 7.95 -30.89 -39.76
CA GLU A 407 8.39 -31.58 -40.98
C GLU A 407 9.28 -30.68 -41.83
N ALA A 408 8.94 -29.38 -41.95
CA ALA A 408 9.77 -28.40 -42.63
C ALA A 408 11.15 -28.25 -41.95
N ALA A 409 11.17 -28.15 -40.62
CA ALA A 409 12.39 -28.12 -39.81
C ALA A 409 13.26 -29.38 -40.02
N THR A 410 12.65 -30.56 -39.97
CA THR A 410 13.32 -31.85 -40.16
C THR A 410 13.91 -31.95 -41.57
N LYS A 411 13.13 -31.60 -42.59
CA LYS A 411 13.60 -31.60 -43.99
C LYS A 411 14.77 -30.63 -44.17
N ARG A 412 14.70 -29.43 -43.58
CA ARG A 412 15.74 -28.41 -43.70
C ARG A 412 17.05 -28.85 -43.04
N ARG A 413 16.99 -29.49 -41.87
CA ARG A 413 18.15 -30.14 -41.26
C ARG A 413 18.74 -31.22 -42.17
N ASP A 414 17.90 -32.07 -42.75
CA ASP A 414 18.35 -33.16 -43.62
C ASP A 414 19.01 -32.65 -44.92
N GLU A 415 18.53 -31.53 -45.47
CA GLU A 415 19.17 -30.80 -46.56
C GLU A 415 20.56 -30.30 -46.15
N THR A 416 20.69 -29.76 -44.95
CA THR A 416 21.97 -29.30 -44.41
C THR A 416 22.95 -30.46 -44.24
N LEU A 417 22.51 -31.57 -43.64
CA LEU A 417 23.31 -32.81 -43.56
C LEU A 417 23.74 -33.31 -44.95
N TYR A 418 22.84 -33.24 -45.94
CA TYR A 418 23.17 -33.60 -47.31
C TYR A 418 24.25 -32.68 -47.91
N MET A 419 24.16 -31.37 -47.67
CA MET A 419 25.16 -30.41 -48.12
C MET A 419 26.52 -30.64 -47.45
N MET A 420 26.53 -30.98 -46.15
CA MET A 420 27.76 -31.35 -45.44
C MET A 420 28.43 -32.55 -46.09
N LYS A 421 27.64 -33.60 -46.41
CA LYS A 421 28.13 -34.78 -47.13
C LYS A 421 28.62 -34.41 -48.54
N TYR A 422 27.82 -33.66 -49.29
CA TYR A 422 28.12 -33.30 -50.69
C TYR A 422 29.42 -32.50 -50.82
N HIS A 423 29.71 -31.63 -49.86
CA HIS A 423 30.95 -30.87 -49.80
C HIS A 423 32.11 -31.59 -49.12
N GLY A 424 31.89 -32.81 -48.62
CA GLY A 424 32.93 -33.68 -48.05
C GLY A 424 33.29 -33.40 -46.59
N TYR A 425 32.45 -32.68 -45.86
CA TYR A 425 32.65 -32.43 -44.41
C TYR A 425 32.30 -33.67 -43.56
N ILE A 426 31.37 -34.50 -44.02
CA ILE A 426 30.98 -35.75 -43.36
C ILE A 426 30.93 -36.92 -44.33
N SER A 427 31.13 -38.13 -43.82
CA SER A 427 31.02 -39.38 -44.55
C SER A 427 29.56 -39.78 -44.83
N GLN A 428 29.37 -40.76 -45.71
CA GLN A 428 28.04 -41.36 -45.95
C GLN A 428 27.42 -41.94 -44.67
N THR A 429 28.23 -42.59 -43.85
CA THR A 429 27.78 -43.23 -42.59
C THR A 429 27.34 -42.20 -41.57
N GLU A 430 28.09 -41.10 -41.40
CA GLU A 430 27.71 -40.01 -40.51
C GLU A 430 26.42 -39.31 -40.98
N TYR A 431 26.26 -39.12 -42.29
CA TYR A 431 25.03 -38.59 -42.89
C TYR A 431 23.82 -39.47 -42.56
N GLU A 432 23.92 -40.79 -42.78
CA GLU A 432 22.83 -41.72 -42.51
C GLU A 432 22.49 -41.80 -41.02
N LEU A 433 23.51 -41.81 -40.15
CA LEU A 433 23.32 -41.83 -38.70
C LEU A 433 22.66 -40.55 -38.20
N ALA A 434 23.19 -39.38 -38.57
CA ALA A 434 22.63 -38.09 -38.15
C ALA A 434 21.19 -37.90 -38.66
N LYS A 435 20.91 -38.26 -39.92
CA LYS A 435 19.57 -38.18 -40.51
C LYS A 435 18.56 -39.11 -39.82
N SER A 436 19.01 -40.28 -39.33
CA SER A 436 18.13 -41.22 -38.62
C SER A 436 17.66 -40.72 -37.26
N THR A 437 18.30 -39.69 -36.70
CA THR A 437 17.91 -39.08 -35.43
C THR A 437 16.64 -38.26 -35.64
N GLN A 438 15.61 -38.48 -34.83
CA GLN A 438 14.38 -37.68 -34.92
C GLN A 438 14.57 -36.35 -34.17
N LEU A 439 14.31 -35.23 -34.84
CA LEU A 439 14.46 -33.88 -34.27
C LEU A 439 13.62 -33.70 -32.99
N ALA A 440 12.46 -34.36 -32.91
CA ALA A 440 11.56 -34.32 -31.74
C ALA A 440 12.21 -34.81 -30.44
N PHE A 441 13.18 -35.73 -30.49
CA PHE A 441 13.88 -36.20 -29.28
C PHE A 441 15.09 -35.33 -28.90
N GLN A 442 15.43 -34.35 -29.74
CA GLN A 442 16.54 -33.44 -29.51
C GLN A 442 16.05 -32.11 -28.95
N VAL A 443 14.87 -31.64 -29.38
CA VAL A 443 14.34 -30.34 -28.96
C VAL A 443 13.78 -30.35 -27.53
N VAL A 444 14.06 -29.28 -26.76
CA VAL A 444 13.46 -29.10 -25.43
C VAL A 444 12.02 -28.63 -25.55
N GLY A 445 11.10 -29.16 -24.73
CA GLY A 445 9.69 -28.73 -24.75
C GLY A 445 9.56 -27.22 -24.51
N GLU A 446 8.57 -26.59 -25.12
CA GLU A 446 8.25 -25.18 -24.92
C GLU A 446 8.14 -24.90 -23.41
N SER A 447 9.07 -24.13 -22.84
CA SER A 447 8.88 -23.51 -21.55
C SER A 447 7.69 -22.57 -21.71
N ALA A 448 6.51 -23.02 -21.30
CA ALA A 448 5.32 -22.19 -21.26
C ALA A 448 5.69 -20.84 -20.64
N SER A 449 5.26 -19.76 -21.29
CA SER A 449 5.49 -18.37 -20.88
C SER A 449 4.79 -18.07 -19.55
N ALA A 450 5.25 -18.67 -18.46
CA ALA A 450 4.94 -18.19 -17.12
C ALA A 450 5.47 -16.75 -17.05
N GLN A 451 4.60 -15.83 -16.67
CA GLN A 451 4.99 -14.46 -16.40
C GLN A 451 6.07 -14.48 -15.31
N ASP A 452 7.22 -13.88 -15.60
CA ASP A 452 8.36 -13.86 -14.69
C ASP A 452 7.91 -13.30 -13.32
N PRO A 453 8.05 -14.07 -12.22
CA PRO A 453 7.59 -13.66 -10.89
C PRO A 453 8.31 -12.40 -10.38
N TYR A 454 9.41 -11.98 -11.01
CA TYR A 454 10.19 -10.83 -10.61
C TYR A 454 10.02 -9.61 -11.54
N ASP A 455 9.17 -9.68 -12.56
CA ASP A 455 8.99 -8.62 -13.58
C ASP A 455 8.68 -7.23 -12.95
N ASN A 456 7.81 -7.20 -11.94
CA ASN A 456 7.47 -5.97 -11.23
C ASN A 456 8.68 -5.36 -10.50
N TYR A 457 9.46 -6.22 -9.83
CA TYR A 457 10.67 -5.80 -9.13
C TYR A 457 11.75 -5.37 -10.15
N LEU A 458 11.91 -6.10 -11.25
CA LEU A 458 12.83 -5.76 -12.35
C LEU A 458 12.51 -4.39 -12.96
N LYS A 459 11.23 -4.04 -13.14
CA LYS A 459 10.82 -2.72 -13.61
C LYS A 459 11.22 -1.60 -12.64
N ALA A 460 11.07 -1.82 -11.33
CA ALA A 460 11.51 -0.87 -10.31
C ALA A 460 13.04 -0.71 -10.28
N VAL A 461 13.78 -1.83 -10.34
CA VAL A 461 15.25 -1.84 -10.44
C VAL A 461 15.71 -1.11 -11.71
N THR A 462 15.09 -1.39 -12.85
CA THR A 462 15.43 -0.77 -14.14
C THR A 462 15.25 0.74 -14.08
N LYS A 463 14.18 1.22 -13.45
CA LYS A 463 13.95 2.65 -13.21
C LYS A 463 15.07 3.26 -12.37
N GLU A 464 15.41 2.64 -11.25
CA GLU A 464 16.48 3.15 -10.38
C GLU A 464 17.86 3.12 -11.07
N VAL A 465 18.17 2.08 -11.85
CA VAL A 465 19.40 2.01 -12.66
C VAL A 465 19.48 3.17 -13.64
N MET A 466 18.37 3.50 -14.31
CA MET A 466 18.32 4.66 -15.22
C MET A 466 18.51 5.98 -14.47
N GLU A 467 17.94 6.12 -13.27
CA GLU A 467 18.11 7.30 -12.42
C GLU A 467 19.56 7.46 -11.91
N LEU A 468 20.21 6.36 -11.54
CA LEU A 468 21.60 6.34 -11.05
C LEU A 468 22.62 6.56 -12.16
N THR A 469 22.40 6.02 -13.36
CA THR A 469 23.42 5.96 -14.42
C THR A 469 23.12 6.85 -15.63
N GLY A 470 21.86 7.25 -15.83
CA GLY A 470 21.39 7.90 -17.06
C GLY A 470 21.38 6.98 -18.28
N LEU A 471 21.57 5.67 -18.10
CA LEU A 471 21.63 4.67 -19.16
C LEU A 471 20.50 3.66 -19.02
N ASP A 472 19.95 3.23 -20.15
CA ASP A 472 18.95 2.18 -20.21
C ASP A 472 19.64 0.79 -20.21
N PRO A 473 19.42 -0.05 -19.18
CA PRO A 473 19.99 -1.40 -19.12
C PRO A 473 19.51 -2.33 -20.23
N ALA A 474 18.42 -2.02 -20.95
CA ALA A 474 18.03 -2.78 -22.14
C ALA A 474 18.96 -2.55 -23.35
N THR A 475 19.71 -1.43 -23.36
CA THR A 475 20.59 -1.03 -24.47
C THR A 475 22.06 -0.91 -24.09
N THR A 476 22.34 -0.74 -22.80
CA THR A 476 23.71 -0.65 -22.26
C THR A 476 23.97 -1.85 -21.34
N PRO A 477 24.73 -2.86 -21.81
CA PRO A 477 24.92 -4.10 -21.07
C PRO A 477 25.63 -3.89 -19.73
N MET A 478 25.01 -4.38 -18.65
CA MET A 478 25.54 -4.29 -17.29
C MET A 478 25.18 -5.51 -16.44
N VAL A 479 25.90 -5.71 -15.35
CA VAL A 479 25.53 -6.63 -14.27
C VAL A 479 25.04 -5.78 -13.11
N VAL A 480 23.77 -5.93 -12.75
CA VAL A 480 23.11 -5.16 -11.69
C VAL A 480 22.90 -6.07 -10.49
N HIS A 481 23.57 -5.76 -9.39
CA HIS A 481 23.36 -6.43 -8.11
C HIS A 481 22.26 -5.72 -7.35
N THR A 482 21.27 -6.45 -6.86
CA THR A 482 20.10 -5.90 -6.17
C THR A 482 20.02 -6.40 -4.72
N TYR A 483 19.08 -5.82 -3.96
CA TYR A 483 18.68 -6.31 -2.65
C TYR A 483 17.54 -7.35 -2.70
N LEU A 484 17.14 -7.83 -3.88
CA LEU A 484 16.01 -8.76 -4.03
C LEU A 484 16.20 -9.97 -3.13
N ASP A 485 15.20 -10.23 -2.28
CA ASP A 485 15.03 -11.50 -1.61
C ASP A 485 13.93 -12.27 -2.34
N LYS A 486 14.30 -13.35 -3.04
CA LYS A 486 13.37 -14.15 -3.83
C LYS A 486 12.24 -14.73 -2.97
N GLU A 487 12.53 -15.15 -1.73
CA GLU A 487 11.52 -15.69 -0.81
C GLU A 487 10.54 -14.60 -0.39
N ALA A 488 11.05 -13.40 -0.07
CA ALA A 488 10.23 -12.23 0.25
C ALA A 488 9.32 -11.81 -0.93
N GLN A 489 9.88 -11.76 -2.15
CA GLN A 489 9.14 -11.32 -3.33
C GLN A 489 8.09 -12.35 -3.75
N LEU A 490 8.36 -13.65 -3.60
CA LEU A 490 7.36 -14.69 -3.84
C LEU A 490 6.20 -14.61 -2.83
N ALA A 491 6.48 -14.39 -1.54
CA ALA A 491 5.44 -14.15 -0.53
C ALA A 491 4.62 -12.88 -0.83
N ALA A 492 5.29 -11.83 -1.34
CA ALA A 492 4.61 -10.61 -1.80
C ALA A 492 3.71 -10.86 -3.03
N ASN A 493 4.13 -11.72 -3.97
CA ASN A 493 3.32 -12.09 -5.12
C ASN A 493 2.07 -12.89 -4.72
N GLU A 494 2.18 -13.82 -3.78
CA GLU A 494 1.01 -14.54 -3.25
C GLU A 494 -0.03 -13.59 -2.62
N ALA A 495 0.44 -12.58 -1.90
CA ALA A 495 -0.41 -11.53 -1.37
C ALA A 495 -1.07 -10.70 -2.49
N ALA A 496 -0.31 -10.33 -3.53
CA ALA A 496 -0.80 -9.58 -4.68
C ALA A 496 -1.86 -10.33 -5.50
N GLU A 497 -1.78 -11.65 -5.53
CA GLU A 497 -2.74 -12.55 -6.19
C GLU A 497 -4.00 -12.84 -5.33
N GLY A 498 -4.06 -12.29 -4.11
CA GLY A 498 -5.17 -12.54 -3.18
C GLY A 498 -5.18 -13.95 -2.56
N LYS A 499 -4.04 -14.67 -2.58
CA LYS A 499 -3.90 -16.00 -1.98
C LYS A 499 -3.77 -15.95 -0.45
N VAL A 500 -3.23 -14.85 0.08
CA VAL A 500 -3.04 -14.63 1.53
C VAL A 500 -4.34 -14.15 2.18
N VAL A 501 -4.99 -13.18 1.55
CA VAL A 501 -6.27 -12.59 1.97
C VAL A 501 -7.05 -12.22 0.73
N SER A 502 -8.36 -12.50 0.73
CA SER A 502 -9.21 -12.17 -0.41
C SER A 502 -9.29 -10.66 -0.61
N LEU A 503 -9.02 -10.22 -1.84
CA LEU A 503 -9.09 -8.80 -2.22
C LEU A 503 -10.51 -8.43 -2.65
N ASP A 504 -10.85 -7.15 -2.55
CA ASP A 504 -12.16 -6.64 -2.99
C ASP A 504 -12.42 -6.97 -4.47
N THR A 505 -13.64 -7.36 -4.82
CA THR A 505 -14.01 -7.71 -6.20
C THR A 505 -14.00 -6.52 -7.16
N ASN A 506 -14.05 -5.30 -6.64
CA ASN A 506 -13.92 -4.08 -7.43
C ASN A 506 -12.48 -3.92 -7.90
N LYS A 507 -12.27 -4.02 -9.22
CA LYS A 507 -10.96 -3.88 -9.86
C LYS A 507 -10.23 -2.55 -9.59
N ASN A 508 -10.95 -1.51 -9.17
CA ASN A 508 -10.36 -0.23 -8.79
C ASN A 508 -9.70 -0.26 -7.41
N TYR A 509 -10.02 -1.26 -6.58
CA TYR A 509 -9.33 -1.50 -5.32
C TYR A 509 -7.93 -2.03 -5.61
N GLN A 510 -6.94 -1.46 -4.94
CA GLN A 510 -5.52 -1.69 -5.16
C GLN A 510 -4.81 -1.84 -3.82
N ILE A 511 -3.70 -2.56 -3.85
CA ILE A 511 -2.79 -2.72 -2.73
C ILE A 511 -1.38 -2.33 -3.18
N ALA A 512 -0.56 -1.85 -2.26
CA ALA A 512 0.83 -1.53 -2.54
C ALA A 512 1.70 -1.75 -1.31
N THR A 513 2.88 -2.33 -1.49
CA THR A 513 3.76 -2.72 -0.37
C THR A 513 5.22 -2.46 -0.70
N SER A 514 6.00 -2.03 0.29
CA SER A 514 7.47 -2.01 0.22
C SER A 514 8.04 -2.65 1.49
N VAL A 515 9.06 -3.50 1.31
CA VAL A 515 9.73 -4.23 2.38
C VAL A 515 11.20 -3.85 2.42
N ILE A 516 11.67 -3.35 3.56
CA ILE A 516 13.02 -2.83 3.75
C ILE A 516 13.76 -3.71 4.75
N ASP A 517 14.99 -4.10 4.40
CA ASP A 517 15.97 -4.61 5.36
C ASP A 517 16.49 -3.45 6.21
N ASN A 518 16.19 -3.49 7.51
CA ASN A 518 16.58 -2.44 8.45
C ASN A 518 18.10 -2.27 8.52
N LYS A 519 18.88 -3.34 8.37
CA LYS A 519 20.34 -3.27 8.46
C LYS A 519 20.95 -2.51 7.30
N THR A 520 20.41 -2.66 6.08
CA THR A 520 21.02 -2.14 4.85
C THR A 520 20.30 -0.94 4.26
N GLY A 521 18.99 -0.79 4.51
CA GLY A 521 18.12 0.10 3.75
C GLY A 521 17.68 -0.48 2.40
N GLY A 522 18.11 -1.71 2.08
CA GLY A 522 17.75 -2.39 0.84
C GLY A 522 16.27 -2.74 0.77
N ILE A 523 15.63 -2.49 -0.37
CA ILE A 523 14.25 -2.92 -0.62
C ILE A 523 14.32 -4.37 -1.09
N VAL A 524 13.80 -5.30 -0.29
CA VAL A 524 13.96 -6.75 -0.54
C VAL A 524 12.77 -7.35 -1.29
N ALA A 525 11.60 -6.71 -1.21
CA ALA A 525 10.40 -7.08 -1.94
C ALA A 525 9.44 -5.89 -2.07
N MET A 526 8.55 -5.96 -3.05
CA MET A 526 7.53 -4.94 -3.30
C MET A 526 6.25 -5.50 -3.93
N ILE A 527 5.14 -4.80 -3.74
CA ILE A 527 3.86 -5.02 -4.43
C ILE A 527 3.44 -3.70 -5.07
N PRO A 528 3.33 -3.58 -6.41
CA PRO A 528 3.00 -2.32 -7.07
C PRO A 528 1.49 -2.10 -7.20
N GLY A 529 0.72 -3.17 -7.01
CA GLY A 529 -0.68 -3.34 -7.33
C GLY A 529 -1.05 -4.80 -7.11
N ARG A 530 -2.35 -5.08 -7.10
CA ARG A 530 -2.85 -6.46 -7.18
C ARG A 530 -2.55 -7.07 -8.55
N SER A 531 -2.37 -8.39 -8.61
CA SER A 531 -2.01 -9.13 -9.83
C SER A 531 -3.07 -10.15 -10.27
N ASP A 532 -4.19 -10.25 -9.55
CA ASP A 532 -5.34 -11.09 -9.92
C ASP A 532 -6.20 -10.51 -11.07
N TYR A 533 -5.76 -9.40 -11.68
CA TYR A 533 -6.44 -8.76 -12.81
C TYR A 533 -5.46 -8.32 -13.90
N GLU A 534 -5.84 -8.55 -15.17
CA GLU A 534 -5.10 -8.11 -16.35
C GLU A 534 -5.27 -6.58 -16.55
N SER A 535 -4.28 -5.80 -16.12
CA SER A 535 -4.22 -4.35 -16.40
C SER A 535 -3.39 -4.11 -17.66
N GLU A 536 -3.89 -3.28 -18.58
CA GLU A 536 -3.14 -2.83 -19.76
C GLU A 536 -1.95 -1.91 -19.42
N PHE A 537 -1.88 -1.38 -18.19
CA PHE A 537 -0.81 -0.47 -17.77
C PHE A 537 -0.21 -0.86 -16.41
N TYR A 538 1.10 -1.08 -16.39
CA TYR A 538 1.90 -1.19 -15.16
C TYR A 538 1.89 0.14 -14.40
N ARG A 539 1.57 0.11 -13.10
CA ARG A 539 1.60 1.27 -12.21
C ARG A 539 2.29 0.86 -10.91
N ASN A 540 3.40 1.51 -10.57
CA ASN A 540 4.12 1.24 -9.32
C ASN A 540 3.58 2.11 -8.19
N ARG A 541 2.59 1.61 -7.43
CA ARG A 541 2.05 2.35 -6.28
C ARG A 541 2.93 2.29 -5.03
N ALA A 542 3.88 1.36 -4.98
CA ALA A 542 4.80 1.26 -3.85
C ALA A 542 5.78 2.45 -3.80
N ASP A 543 6.13 2.99 -4.97
CA ASP A 543 7.09 4.08 -5.12
C ASP A 543 6.49 5.37 -5.68
N ASP A 544 5.65 5.28 -6.72
CA ASP A 544 5.33 6.44 -7.58
C ASP A 544 3.98 7.10 -7.26
N GLN A 545 3.12 6.44 -6.48
CA GLN A 545 1.84 7.01 -6.07
C GLN A 545 1.83 7.33 -4.60
N GLU A 546 1.73 8.62 -4.32
CA GLU A 546 1.59 9.12 -2.96
C GLU A 546 0.10 9.10 -2.54
N ARG A 547 -0.15 8.64 -1.31
CA ARG A 547 -1.47 8.52 -0.69
C ARG A 547 -1.45 9.11 0.72
N MET A 548 -2.61 9.47 1.27
CA MET A 548 -2.66 10.06 2.60
C MET A 548 -2.41 8.96 3.65
N PRO A 549 -1.35 9.04 4.47
CA PRO A 549 -0.97 7.96 5.39
C PRO A 549 -1.91 7.82 6.59
N GLY A 550 -2.77 8.82 6.82
CA GLY A 550 -3.68 8.86 7.96
C GLY A 550 -2.94 8.74 9.30
N SER A 551 -3.59 8.12 10.28
CA SER A 551 -3.04 7.94 11.63
C SER A 551 -1.73 7.13 11.73
N SER A 552 -1.22 6.55 10.64
CA SER A 552 0.04 5.79 10.67
C SER A 552 1.25 6.67 10.99
N VAL A 553 1.17 8.00 10.77
CA VAL A 553 2.27 8.94 11.06
C VAL A 553 2.45 9.27 12.53
N LYS A 554 1.43 9.11 13.37
CA LYS A 554 1.42 9.56 14.77
C LYS A 554 2.64 9.11 15.60
N PRO A 555 3.07 7.83 15.53
CA PRO A 555 4.22 7.37 16.31
C PRO A 555 5.48 8.17 15.99
N ILE A 556 5.69 8.49 14.72
CA ILE A 556 6.95 9.04 14.24
C ILE A 556 6.95 10.57 14.16
N PHE A 557 5.80 11.21 13.89
CA PHE A 557 5.70 12.67 13.83
C PHE A 557 5.38 13.31 15.18
N ASP A 558 4.42 12.75 15.93
CA ASP A 558 3.95 13.37 17.16
C ASP A 558 4.74 12.85 18.36
N TYR A 559 4.63 11.54 18.60
CA TYR A 559 5.08 10.96 19.86
C TYR A 559 6.59 10.83 19.93
N ALA A 560 7.26 10.28 18.89
CA ALA A 560 8.71 10.18 18.86
C ALA A 560 9.37 11.54 19.05
N TYR A 561 8.91 12.57 18.32
CA TYR A 561 9.45 13.91 18.43
C TYR A 561 9.22 14.52 19.82
N ALA A 562 8.03 14.34 20.41
CA ALA A 562 7.75 14.84 21.77
C ALA A 562 8.55 14.12 22.86
N LEU A 563 8.77 12.82 22.72
CA LEU A 563 9.65 12.05 23.61
C LEU A 563 11.11 12.53 23.48
N ASP A 564 11.53 12.93 22.27
CA ASP A 564 12.90 13.34 21.98
C ASP A 564 13.23 14.78 22.40
N HIS A 565 12.30 15.71 22.17
CA HIS A 565 12.55 17.16 22.29
C HIS A 565 11.73 17.86 23.38
N LEU A 566 10.54 17.35 23.71
CA LEU A 566 9.65 18.01 24.67
C LEU A 566 9.82 17.49 26.10
N GLY A 567 10.55 16.38 26.27
CA GLY A 567 10.70 15.69 27.55
C GLY A 567 9.43 14.99 28.00
N TYR A 568 8.61 14.53 27.04
CA TYR A 568 7.45 13.71 27.36
C TYR A 568 7.91 12.32 27.84
N CYS A 569 7.14 11.73 28.76
CA CYS A 569 7.32 10.36 29.22
C CYS A 569 6.25 9.45 28.61
N THR A 570 6.54 8.14 28.51
CA THR A 570 5.63 7.18 27.86
C THR A 570 4.36 6.89 28.65
N SER A 571 4.30 7.25 29.93
CA SER A 571 3.10 7.13 30.77
C SER A 571 2.33 8.44 30.91
N ARG A 572 2.70 9.49 30.15
CA ARG A 572 1.98 10.77 30.12
C ARG A 572 0.50 10.54 29.90
N VAL A 573 -0.34 11.26 30.63
CA VAL A 573 -1.80 11.25 30.47
C VAL A 573 -2.25 12.52 29.75
N TYR A 574 -3.09 12.33 28.74
CA TYR A 574 -3.75 13.37 27.95
C TYR A 574 -5.20 13.52 28.40
N ASN A 575 -5.79 14.69 28.20
CA ASN A 575 -7.23 14.88 28.30
C ASN A 575 -7.84 14.82 26.89
N ASP A 576 -8.26 13.62 26.47
CA ASP A 576 -8.97 13.36 25.22
C ASP A 576 -10.39 13.95 25.29
N LYS A 577 -10.55 15.10 24.65
CA LYS A 577 -11.79 15.88 24.64
C LYS A 577 -11.95 16.57 23.30
N LYS A 578 -13.17 17.02 23.02
CA LYS A 578 -13.48 17.82 21.84
C LYS A 578 -12.52 19.00 21.73
N MET A 579 -11.85 19.10 20.59
CA MET A 579 -10.99 20.22 20.22
C MET A 579 -11.28 20.67 18.79
N THR A 580 -10.92 21.90 18.48
CA THR A 580 -11.12 22.49 17.16
C THR A 580 -9.79 22.99 16.64
N VAL A 581 -9.45 22.61 15.40
CA VAL A 581 -8.24 23.07 14.71
C VAL A 581 -8.65 23.59 13.34
N ASP A 582 -8.26 24.82 13.02
CA ASP A 582 -8.62 25.54 11.79
C ASP A 582 -10.14 25.53 11.49
N GLY A 583 -10.97 25.62 12.54
CA GLY A 583 -12.44 25.58 12.42
C GLY A 583 -13.02 24.17 12.27
N THR A 584 -12.20 23.12 12.15
CA THR A 584 -12.63 21.72 12.09
C THR A 584 -12.64 21.10 13.47
N VAL A 585 -13.76 20.47 13.85
CA VAL A 585 -13.86 19.68 15.08
C VAL A 585 -13.11 18.37 14.89
N ILE A 586 -12.08 18.15 15.69
CA ILE A 586 -11.32 16.89 15.69
C ILE A 586 -12.09 15.85 16.49
N ARG A 587 -12.41 14.71 15.87
CA ARG A 587 -13.08 13.57 16.49
C ARG A 587 -12.17 12.35 16.46
N ASN A 588 -12.28 11.47 17.46
CA ASN A 588 -11.73 10.12 17.33
C ASN A 588 -12.53 9.32 16.29
N SER A 589 -11.97 8.23 15.78
CA SER A 589 -12.57 7.43 14.69
C SER A 589 -13.94 6.85 15.04
N ASP A 590 -14.21 6.60 16.33
CA ASP A 590 -15.50 6.12 16.84
C ASP A 590 -16.46 7.25 17.25
N GLY A 591 -16.06 8.51 17.03
CA GLY A 591 -16.82 9.71 17.38
C GLY A 591 -16.88 10.04 18.88
N LYS A 592 -16.22 9.27 19.75
CA LYS A 592 -16.26 9.43 21.21
C LYS A 592 -15.02 10.17 21.73
N TYR A 593 -15.10 10.66 22.97
CA TYR A 593 -13.97 11.18 23.72
C TYR A 593 -13.88 10.43 25.04
N TYR A 594 -12.67 10.05 25.43
CA TYR A 594 -12.41 9.12 26.52
C TYR A 594 -11.88 9.80 27.79
N GLY A 595 -11.85 11.13 27.85
CA GLY A 595 -11.36 11.85 29.01
C GLY A 595 -9.87 11.60 29.20
N LYS A 596 -9.43 11.17 30.38
CA LYS A 596 -8.00 10.93 30.61
C LYS A 596 -7.53 9.64 29.95
N VAL A 597 -6.53 9.74 29.08
CA VAL A 597 -5.94 8.60 28.36
C VAL A 597 -4.42 8.67 28.42
N SER A 598 -3.77 7.55 28.75
CA SER A 598 -2.31 7.49 28.70
C SER A 598 -1.79 7.49 27.27
N MET A 599 -0.53 7.90 27.06
CA MET A 599 0.13 7.83 25.75
C MET A 599 0.12 6.41 25.18
N GLU A 600 0.31 5.40 26.03
CA GLU A 600 0.20 3.99 25.64
C GLU A 600 -1.18 3.65 25.08
N ARG A 601 -2.26 4.02 25.78
CA ARG A 601 -3.62 3.82 25.28
C ARG A 601 -3.89 4.64 24.02
N ALA A 602 -3.49 5.91 24.01
CA ALA A 602 -3.72 6.83 22.90
C ALA A 602 -3.06 6.32 21.61
N LEU A 603 -1.84 5.80 21.69
CA LEU A 603 -1.15 5.20 20.55
C LEU A 603 -1.80 3.88 20.13
N ALA A 604 -2.12 3.00 21.08
CA ALA A 604 -2.69 1.68 20.81
C ALA A 604 -4.10 1.75 20.19
N GLN A 605 -4.94 2.69 20.64
CA GLN A 605 -6.28 2.95 20.08
C GLN A 605 -6.26 3.99 18.95
N SER A 606 -5.09 4.57 18.65
CA SER A 606 -4.93 5.55 17.59
C SER A 606 -5.81 6.80 17.76
N LEU A 607 -5.95 7.32 18.98
CA LEU A 607 -6.81 8.47 19.28
C LEU A 607 -6.29 9.74 18.59
N ASN A 608 -7.21 10.55 18.06
CA ASN A 608 -6.90 11.74 17.24
C ASN A 608 -6.58 12.96 18.11
N THR A 609 -7.36 13.21 19.17
CA THR A 609 -7.16 14.43 19.97
C THR A 609 -5.84 14.45 20.76
N PRO A 610 -5.33 13.33 21.33
CA PRO A 610 -4.02 13.32 21.99
C PRO A 610 -2.86 13.56 21.01
N ALA A 611 -2.96 13.06 19.78
CA ALA A 611 -1.99 13.29 18.72
C ALA A 611 -1.97 14.77 18.30
N MET A 612 -3.14 15.34 18.00
CA MET A 612 -3.28 16.77 17.71
C MET A 612 -2.78 17.66 18.85
N LYS A 613 -3.07 17.29 20.10
CA LYS A 613 -2.57 18.04 21.25
C LYS A 613 -1.04 17.98 21.36
N THR A 614 -0.44 16.82 21.05
CA THR A 614 1.02 16.68 21.02
C THR A 614 1.64 17.58 19.96
N MET A 615 1.10 17.60 18.74
CA MET A 615 1.56 18.50 17.68
C MET A 615 1.35 19.97 18.04
N GLU A 616 0.22 20.33 18.64
CA GLU A 616 -0.01 21.69 19.15
C GLU A 616 1.05 22.09 20.18
N ASP A 617 1.43 21.19 21.09
CA ASP A 617 2.49 21.44 22.08
C ASP A 617 3.87 21.60 21.44
N ILE A 618 4.16 20.86 20.36
CA ILE A 618 5.39 21.01 19.56
C ILE A 618 5.44 22.42 18.94
N LEU A 619 4.36 22.82 18.25
CA LEU A 619 4.27 24.13 17.58
C LEU A 619 4.29 25.30 18.57
N ASN A 620 3.58 25.19 19.70
CA ASN A 620 3.56 26.23 20.74
C ASN A 620 4.92 26.45 21.41
N ARG A 621 5.83 25.48 21.34
CA ARG A 621 7.21 25.60 21.83
C ARG A 621 8.17 26.14 20.77
N GLY A 622 7.69 26.46 19.56
CA GLY A 622 8.47 27.08 18.49
C GLY A 622 9.23 26.10 17.60
N TYR A 623 8.91 24.80 17.63
CA TYR A 623 9.63 23.76 16.89
C TYR A 623 9.14 23.55 15.44
N GLU A 624 8.42 24.50 14.85
CA GLU A 624 7.90 24.33 13.47
C GLU A 624 9.03 24.10 12.46
N GLN A 625 10.11 24.88 12.53
CA GLN A 625 11.24 24.74 11.61
C GLN A 625 12.02 23.44 11.85
N ASP A 626 12.24 23.07 13.12
CA ASP A 626 12.88 21.82 13.50
C ASP A 626 12.07 20.60 13.02
N MET A 627 10.74 20.68 13.02
CA MET A 627 9.87 19.64 12.45
C MET A 627 10.07 19.49 10.94
N LYS A 628 10.21 20.59 10.19
CA LYS A 628 10.50 20.53 8.74
C LYS A 628 11.84 19.88 8.45
N GLU A 629 12.85 20.15 9.27
CA GLU A 629 14.15 19.48 9.19
C GLU A 629 14.06 17.99 9.58
N TYR A 630 13.29 17.68 10.62
CA TYR A 630 13.04 16.32 11.07
C TYR A 630 12.35 15.48 10.00
N LEU A 631 11.34 16.02 9.30
CA LEU A 631 10.69 15.36 8.18
C LEU A 631 11.67 15.04 7.04
N GLN A 632 12.57 15.97 6.70
CA GLN A 632 13.62 15.69 5.70
C GLN A 632 14.59 14.60 6.18
N LYS A 633 14.95 14.60 7.47
CA LYS A 633 15.79 13.54 8.06
C LYS A 633 15.09 12.18 8.04
N LEU A 634 13.75 12.16 8.13
CA LEU A 634 12.92 10.96 7.98
C LEU A 634 12.80 10.44 6.54
N GLY A 635 13.34 11.16 5.54
CA GLY A 635 13.33 10.75 4.14
C GLY A 635 12.17 11.33 3.32
N PHE A 636 11.42 12.29 3.87
CA PHE A 636 10.42 13.04 3.10
C PHE A 636 11.10 14.13 2.26
N SER A 637 10.52 14.45 1.10
CA SER A 637 11.03 15.47 0.19
C SER A 637 11.00 16.86 0.83
N LYS A 638 11.78 17.78 0.27
CA LYS A 638 11.79 19.17 0.70
C LYS A 638 10.39 19.79 0.54
N GLU A 639 9.69 19.47 -0.54
CA GLU A 639 8.34 19.97 -0.83
C GLU A 639 7.33 19.48 0.21
N GLN A 640 7.40 18.20 0.61
CA GLN A 640 6.56 17.65 1.67
C GLN A 640 6.85 18.35 3.01
N ALA A 641 8.13 18.55 3.35
CA ALA A 641 8.51 19.24 4.57
C ALA A 641 8.07 20.72 4.57
N ASP A 642 8.22 21.44 3.47
CA ASP A 642 7.84 22.85 3.37
C ASP A 642 6.31 23.07 3.50
N GLN A 643 5.50 22.04 3.20
CA GLN A 643 4.04 22.02 3.38
C GLN A 643 3.57 21.64 4.79
N PHE A 644 4.49 21.34 5.70
CA PHE A 644 4.18 20.95 7.07
C PHE A 644 3.24 21.95 7.75
N ASN A 645 2.19 21.40 8.36
CA ASN A 645 1.23 22.13 9.16
C ASN A 645 0.64 21.18 10.23
N ILE A 646 -0.16 21.72 11.15
CA ILE A 646 -0.71 20.95 12.28
C ILE A 646 -1.51 19.70 11.88
N ARG A 647 -2.07 19.65 10.66
CA ARG A 647 -2.84 18.49 10.16
C ARG A 647 -1.97 17.26 9.89
N TYR A 648 -0.65 17.43 9.76
CA TYR A 648 0.29 16.32 9.64
C TYR A 648 0.22 15.38 10.85
N ALA A 649 -0.23 15.86 12.02
CA ALA A 649 -0.45 15.01 13.20
C ALA A 649 -1.41 13.83 12.93
N LEU A 650 -2.33 13.98 11.98
CA LEU A 650 -3.27 12.93 11.60
C LEU A 650 -3.02 12.39 10.18
N GLY A 651 -1.89 12.76 9.57
CA GLY A 651 -1.57 12.44 8.17
C GLY A 651 -2.35 13.29 7.15
N GLY A 652 -3.06 14.33 7.60
CA GLY A 652 -3.80 15.24 6.73
C GLY A 652 -2.85 16.19 6.00
N SER A 653 -3.15 16.49 4.73
CA SER A 653 -2.34 17.33 3.84
C SER A 653 -0.93 16.78 3.51
N LEU A 654 -0.61 15.57 3.96
CA LEU A 654 0.58 14.83 3.54
C LEU A 654 0.17 13.75 2.54
N SER A 655 0.97 13.57 1.49
CA SER A 655 0.87 12.47 0.55
C SER A 655 2.19 11.71 0.60
N THR A 656 2.18 10.38 0.68
CA THR A 656 3.40 9.56 0.78
C THR A 656 3.24 8.17 0.16
N SER A 657 4.34 7.53 -0.23
CA SER A 657 4.35 6.17 -0.75
C SER A 657 4.67 5.12 0.34
N PRO A 658 4.31 3.84 0.16
CA PRO A 658 4.77 2.74 1.01
C PRO A 658 6.28 2.72 1.24
N ARG A 659 7.10 2.96 0.20
CA ARG A 659 8.56 3.04 0.36
C ARG A 659 8.99 4.14 1.33
N GLN A 660 8.41 5.34 1.23
CA GLN A 660 8.73 6.45 2.14
C GLN A 660 8.35 6.14 3.59
N MET A 661 7.14 5.60 3.80
CA MET A 661 6.66 5.26 5.14
C MET A 661 7.46 4.12 5.77
N ALA A 662 7.79 3.07 5.01
CA ALA A 662 8.66 1.99 5.48
C ALA A 662 10.08 2.52 5.80
N GLY A 663 10.63 3.39 4.94
CA GLY A 663 11.95 4.00 5.13
C GLY A 663 12.01 4.82 6.42
N ALA A 664 11.00 5.66 6.66
CA ALA A 664 10.90 6.46 7.88
C ALA A 664 10.77 5.56 9.12
N PHE A 665 9.91 4.53 9.08
CA PHE A 665 9.70 3.61 10.21
C PHE A 665 10.91 2.73 10.52
N SER A 666 11.76 2.43 9.52
CA SER A 666 13.01 1.69 9.74
C SER A 666 13.91 2.35 10.78
N ALA A 667 13.81 3.69 10.95
CA ALA A 667 14.53 4.42 11.99
C ALA A 667 14.20 3.92 13.40
N LEU A 668 12.97 3.49 13.66
CA LEU A 668 12.55 3.00 14.98
C LEU A 668 13.27 1.69 15.34
N ALA A 669 13.47 0.81 14.35
CA ALA A 669 14.29 -0.39 14.49
C ALA A 669 15.80 -0.08 14.59
N ASN A 670 16.23 1.00 13.94
CA ASN A 670 17.64 1.37 13.76
C ASN A 670 18.12 2.48 14.71
N GLN A 671 17.65 2.51 15.95
CA GLN A 671 18.12 3.49 16.96
C GLN A 671 18.00 4.95 16.50
N GLY A 672 17.00 5.25 15.68
CA GLY A 672 16.72 6.57 15.12
C GLY A 672 17.47 6.92 13.83
N ILE A 673 18.20 5.96 13.23
CA ILE A 673 18.92 6.15 11.96
C ILE A 673 18.03 5.75 10.79
N VAL A 674 17.77 6.71 9.90
CA VAL A 674 17.14 6.47 8.60
C VAL A 674 18.23 6.17 7.59
N LYS A 675 18.05 5.10 6.82
CA LYS A 675 18.90 4.76 5.67
C LYS A 675 18.15 5.06 4.40
N GLU A 676 18.80 5.73 3.46
CA GLU A 676 18.24 5.90 2.12
C GLU A 676 17.94 4.52 1.52
N THR A 677 16.76 4.38 0.92
CA THR A 677 16.27 3.09 0.44
C THR A 677 16.68 2.87 -1.00
N HIS A 678 17.12 1.68 -1.36
CA HIS A 678 17.53 1.34 -2.73
C HIS A 678 17.14 -0.10 -3.10
N TYR A 679 16.78 -0.34 -4.35
CA TYR A 679 16.71 -1.69 -4.92
C TYR A 679 18.09 -2.16 -5.38
N VAL A 680 18.92 -1.24 -5.89
CA VAL A 680 20.26 -1.50 -6.45
C VAL A 680 21.36 -1.40 -5.38
N ARG A 681 22.24 -2.40 -5.34
CA ARG A 681 23.46 -2.44 -4.52
C ARG A 681 24.69 -1.99 -5.31
N SER A 682 24.86 -2.49 -6.52
CA SER A 682 25.98 -2.12 -7.40
C SER A 682 25.68 -2.40 -8.87
N ILE A 683 26.40 -1.73 -9.76
CA ILE A 683 26.30 -1.84 -11.21
C ILE A 683 27.71 -2.01 -11.78
N GLU A 684 27.92 -3.05 -12.57
CA GLU A 684 29.15 -3.30 -13.32
C GLU A 684 28.86 -3.21 -14.81
N PHE A 685 29.58 -2.37 -15.56
CA PHE A 685 29.36 -2.23 -17.00
C PHE A 685 30.11 -3.32 -17.76
N LYS A 686 29.40 -4.13 -18.55
CA LYS A 686 30.01 -5.24 -19.31
C LYS A 686 30.95 -4.76 -20.42
N ASP A 687 30.82 -3.51 -20.86
CA ASP A 687 31.69 -2.94 -21.90
C ASP A 687 33.09 -2.56 -21.38
N GLY A 688 33.31 -2.58 -20.07
CA GLY A 688 34.57 -2.23 -19.41
C GLY A 688 35.01 -0.77 -19.62
N LYS A 689 34.16 0.09 -20.20
CA LYS A 689 34.50 1.49 -20.51
C LYS A 689 34.14 2.44 -19.38
N LYS A 690 33.21 2.05 -18.52
CA LYS A 690 32.78 2.80 -17.34
C LYS A 690 33.17 2.08 -16.07
N ASP A 691 33.58 2.85 -15.07
CA ASP A 691 33.87 2.32 -13.73
C ASP A 691 32.59 1.74 -13.09
N PRO A 692 32.69 0.66 -12.31
CA PRO A 692 31.58 0.14 -11.53
C PRO A 692 31.02 1.18 -10.57
N ILE A 693 29.71 1.13 -10.34
CA ILE A 693 29.01 1.99 -9.38
C ILE A 693 28.62 1.14 -8.18
N THR A 694 28.98 1.57 -6.98
CA THR A 694 28.47 1.00 -5.71
C THR A 694 27.55 2.00 -5.06
N VAL A 695 26.33 1.59 -4.76
CA VAL A 695 25.34 2.42 -4.07
C VAL A 695 25.61 2.34 -2.57
N THR A 696 25.98 3.45 -1.96
CA THR A 696 26.18 3.56 -0.51
C THR A 696 25.02 4.36 0.07
N PRO A 697 24.05 3.71 0.75
CA PRO A 697 22.91 4.39 1.34
C PRO A 697 23.35 5.51 2.28
N LYS A 698 22.78 6.70 2.11
CA LYS A 698 23.00 7.79 3.07
C LYS A 698 22.33 7.47 4.40
N GLU A 699 23.09 7.52 5.48
CA GLU A 699 22.57 7.36 6.84
C GLU A 699 22.32 8.73 7.48
N THR A 700 21.14 8.92 8.07
CA THR A 700 20.74 10.18 8.74
C THR A 700 20.14 9.89 10.11
N GLN A 701 20.71 10.46 11.17
CA GLN A 701 20.13 10.38 12.51
C GLN A 701 18.92 11.32 12.60
N ALA A 702 17.71 10.76 12.51
CA ALA A 702 16.46 11.52 12.56
C ALA A 702 16.02 11.83 14.00
N MET A 703 16.16 10.85 14.91
CA MET A 703 15.81 10.98 16.33
C MET A 703 16.85 10.30 17.21
N SER A 704 16.86 10.56 18.52
CA SER A 704 17.76 9.85 19.44
C SER A 704 17.45 8.34 19.53
N PRO A 705 18.46 7.49 19.83
CA PRO A 705 18.23 6.07 20.13
C PRO A 705 17.17 5.85 21.22
N GLN A 706 17.16 6.72 22.24
CA GLN A 706 16.20 6.63 23.34
C GLN A 706 14.77 6.88 22.88
N ALA A 707 14.55 7.93 22.07
CA ALA A 707 13.22 8.21 21.53
C ALA A 707 12.74 7.09 20.58
N ALA A 708 13.63 6.56 19.74
CA ALA A 708 13.33 5.42 18.87
C ALA A 708 12.91 4.18 19.68
N TYR A 709 13.68 3.84 20.74
CA TYR A 709 13.36 2.72 21.63
C TYR A 709 12.04 2.95 22.40
N MET A 710 11.84 4.13 22.99
CA MET A 710 10.64 4.43 23.76
C MET A 710 9.38 4.38 22.89
N THR A 711 9.44 4.89 21.66
CA THR A 711 8.36 4.78 20.67
C THR A 711 8.15 3.32 20.26
N SER A 712 9.23 2.56 20.03
CA SER A 712 9.15 1.13 19.72
C SER A 712 8.49 0.35 20.86
N GLU A 713 8.82 0.60 22.12
CA GLU A 713 8.16 -0.07 23.24
C GLU A 713 6.65 0.22 23.31
N LEU A 714 6.23 1.45 23.00
CA LEU A 714 4.81 1.79 22.89
C LEU A 714 4.13 1.03 21.74
N LEU A 715 4.79 0.92 20.58
CA LEU A 715 4.26 0.18 19.42
C LEU A 715 4.24 -1.34 19.64
N TYR A 716 5.22 -1.88 20.37
CA TYR A 716 5.21 -3.28 20.79
C TYR A 716 4.01 -3.56 21.70
N LYS A 717 3.75 -2.69 22.68
CA LYS A 717 2.60 -2.80 23.58
C LYS A 717 1.27 -2.56 22.86
N ALA A 718 1.24 -1.79 21.77
CA ALA A 718 0.05 -1.68 20.94
C ALA A 718 -0.32 -3.04 20.29
N VAL A 719 0.69 -3.82 19.88
CA VAL A 719 0.47 -5.15 19.25
C VAL A 719 0.26 -6.25 20.29
N HIS A 720 1.03 -6.27 21.38
CA HIS A 720 1.12 -7.41 22.32
C HIS A 720 0.66 -7.09 23.75
N GLY A 721 0.37 -5.82 24.05
CA GLY A 721 0.11 -5.34 25.41
C GLY A 721 -1.37 -5.40 25.80
N LYS A 722 -1.70 -4.72 26.92
CA LYS A 722 -3.05 -4.72 27.52
C LYS A 722 -4.16 -4.23 26.57
N TYR A 723 -3.82 -3.46 25.54
CA TYR A 723 -4.76 -2.90 24.56
C TYR A 723 -4.78 -3.61 23.20
N GLN A 724 -4.10 -4.75 23.04
CA GLN A 724 -3.98 -5.45 21.75
C GLN A 724 -5.31 -5.76 21.04
N GLY A 725 -6.38 -6.06 21.80
CA GLY A 725 -7.70 -6.38 21.23
C GLY A 725 -8.47 -5.17 20.65
N TRP A 726 -8.00 -3.96 20.93
CA TRP A 726 -8.66 -2.72 20.54
C TRP A 726 -8.19 -2.18 19.18
N ASN A 727 -7.20 -2.82 18.56
CA ASN A 727 -6.70 -2.48 17.23
C ASN A 727 -6.62 -3.73 16.34
N LEU A 728 -6.49 -3.51 15.03
CA LEU A 728 -6.44 -4.60 14.05
C LEU A 728 -5.12 -5.39 14.10
N MET A 729 -4.02 -4.78 14.56
CA MET A 729 -2.69 -5.41 14.55
C MET A 729 -2.58 -6.52 15.60
N GLY A 730 -3.10 -6.28 16.80
CA GLY A 730 -3.09 -7.25 17.90
C GLY A 730 -4.05 -8.43 17.68
N ARG A 731 -4.96 -8.35 16.71
CA ARG A 731 -5.88 -9.43 16.35
C ARG A 731 -5.29 -10.48 15.40
N LEU A 732 -4.12 -10.21 14.82
CA LEU A 732 -3.51 -11.04 13.78
C LEU A 732 -2.81 -12.30 14.31
N GLY A 733 -2.52 -12.39 15.62
CA GLY A 733 -1.89 -13.57 16.21
C GLY A 733 -0.45 -13.81 15.74
N TRP A 734 0.41 -12.80 15.90
CA TRP A 734 1.83 -12.85 15.51
C TRP A 734 2.63 -13.91 16.27
N SER A 735 3.47 -14.66 15.53
CA SER A 735 4.40 -15.66 16.08
C SER A 735 5.79 -15.12 16.43
N ILE A 736 6.07 -13.87 16.02
CA ILE A 736 7.36 -13.20 16.18
C ILE A 736 7.20 -11.83 16.87
N PRO A 737 8.27 -11.25 17.48
CA PRO A 737 8.23 -9.90 18.03
C PRO A 737 8.00 -8.87 16.93
N VAL A 738 6.78 -8.31 16.89
CA VAL A 738 6.37 -7.29 15.93
C VAL A 738 5.95 -6.00 16.60
N TYR A 739 6.32 -4.91 15.96
CA TYR A 739 5.95 -3.54 16.26
C TYR A 739 5.07 -3.04 15.13
N GLY A 740 4.12 -2.14 15.37
CA GLY A 740 3.39 -1.58 14.25
C GLY A 740 2.36 -0.51 14.58
N LYS A 741 1.88 0.11 13.50
CA LYS A 741 0.82 1.11 13.55
C LYS A 741 -0.13 0.97 12.36
N THR A 742 -1.43 1.10 12.63
CA THR A 742 -2.48 1.27 11.62
C THR A 742 -2.62 2.72 11.17
N GLY A 743 -3.06 2.95 9.95
CA GLY A 743 -3.47 4.25 9.43
C GLY A 743 -4.77 4.14 8.67
N THR A 744 -5.57 5.20 8.78
CA THR A 744 -6.83 5.36 8.05
C THR A 744 -6.97 6.84 7.74
N SER A 745 -7.22 7.17 6.47
CA SER A 745 -7.52 8.53 6.02
C SER A 745 -9.02 8.67 5.70
N ASP A 746 -9.56 9.87 5.88
CA ASP A 746 -10.94 10.21 5.52
C ASP A 746 -10.99 11.08 4.25
N TRP A 747 -12.21 11.39 3.83
CA TRP A 747 -12.50 12.25 2.67
C TRP A 747 -12.75 13.71 3.08
N ALA A 748 -12.50 14.09 4.34
CA ALA A 748 -12.89 15.41 4.87
C ALA A 748 -14.31 15.83 4.40
N SER A 749 -14.50 17.11 4.02
CA SER A 749 -15.76 17.59 3.43
C SER A 749 -15.90 17.27 1.94
N ASP A 750 -14.82 16.89 1.25
CA ASP A 750 -14.83 16.70 -0.21
C ASP A 750 -15.56 15.43 -0.65
N GLY A 751 -15.61 14.41 0.22
CA GLY A 751 -16.35 13.17 -0.04
C GLY A 751 -17.85 13.39 -0.16
N LEU A 752 -18.42 14.26 0.69
CA LEU A 752 -19.86 14.56 0.67
C LEU A 752 -20.27 15.22 -0.65
N ASP A 753 -19.46 16.14 -1.16
CA ASP A 753 -19.69 16.79 -2.46
C ASP A 753 -19.64 15.80 -3.63
N ARG A 754 -18.99 14.65 -3.43
CA ARG A 754 -18.86 13.57 -4.40
C ARG A 754 -19.86 12.43 -4.19
N GLY A 755 -20.74 12.52 -3.19
CA GLY A 755 -21.72 11.47 -2.86
C GLY A 755 -21.16 10.29 -2.06
N ILE A 756 -19.99 10.44 -1.44
CA ILE A 756 -19.35 9.42 -0.59
C ILE A 756 -19.97 9.50 0.82
N PRO A 757 -20.35 8.35 1.43
CA PRO A 757 -20.89 8.35 2.80
C PRO A 757 -19.90 8.92 3.83
N GLU A 758 -20.40 9.64 4.84
CA GLU A 758 -19.56 10.22 5.92
C GLU A 758 -18.76 9.15 6.68
N THR A 759 -19.26 7.91 6.74
CA THR A 759 -18.62 6.78 7.40
C THR A 759 -17.59 6.06 6.53
N ALA A 760 -17.42 6.45 5.27
CA ALA A 760 -16.48 5.82 4.36
C ALA A 760 -15.08 6.40 4.53
N MET A 761 -14.08 5.55 4.36
CA MET A 761 -12.67 5.89 4.46
C MET A 761 -12.05 5.94 3.06
N ARG A 762 -10.90 6.59 2.96
CA ARG A 762 -10.21 6.78 1.68
C ARG A 762 -9.07 5.78 1.49
N ASP A 763 -8.14 5.76 2.44
CA ASP A 763 -6.97 4.89 2.42
C ASP A 763 -6.85 4.09 3.71
N GLU A 764 -6.41 2.85 3.58
CA GLU A 764 -5.98 1.99 4.69
C GLU A 764 -4.47 1.79 4.64
N TRP A 765 -3.85 1.82 5.81
CA TRP A 765 -2.42 1.60 5.95
C TRP A 765 -2.14 0.67 7.12
N MET A 766 -1.12 -0.17 6.95
CA MET A 766 -0.47 -0.81 8.08
C MET A 766 1.03 -0.82 7.89
N ILE A 767 1.74 -0.39 8.93
CA ILE A 767 3.19 -0.40 8.96
C ILE A 767 3.60 -1.28 10.11
N ASN A 768 4.38 -2.31 9.82
CA ASN A 768 4.91 -3.22 10.81
C ASN A 768 6.43 -3.31 10.66
N TYR A 769 7.11 -3.65 11.74
CA TYR A 769 8.53 -3.95 11.68
C TYR A 769 8.92 -4.96 12.74
N THR A 770 10.02 -5.64 12.46
CA THR A 770 10.79 -6.46 13.40
C THR A 770 12.15 -5.78 13.63
N SER A 771 13.08 -6.43 14.33
CA SER A 771 14.47 -5.97 14.35
C SER A 771 15.17 -6.08 12.99
N GLU A 772 14.66 -6.93 12.08
CA GLU A 772 15.31 -7.27 10.81
C GLU A 772 14.71 -6.49 9.63
N TYR A 773 13.37 -6.39 9.57
CA TYR A 773 12.67 -5.81 8.42
C TYR A 773 11.61 -4.79 8.83
N THR A 774 11.35 -3.81 7.95
CA THR A 774 10.20 -2.90 8.03
C THR A 774 9.36 -3.04 6.78
N ILE A 775 8.05 -3.18 6.95
CA ILE A 775 7.06 -3.29 5.87
C ILE A 775 6.00 -2.21 6.02
N ALA A 776 5.66 -1.54 4.93
CA ALA A 776 4.48 -0.68 4.86
C ALA A 776 3.59 -1.15 3.72
N THR A 777 2.31 -1.34 4.03
CA THR A 777 1.28 -1.70 3.06
C THR A 777 0.16 -0.67 3.08
N TRP A 778 -0.17 -0.18 1.89
CA TRP A 778 -1.34 0.61 1.60
C TRP A 778 -2.39 -0.24 0.89
N SER A 779 -3.67 0.05 1.13
CA SER A 779 -4.75 -0.38 0.26
C SER A 779 -5.83 0.69 0.13
N GLY A 780 -6.43 0.79 -1.05
CA GLY A 780 -7.43 1.82 -1.36
C GLY A 780 -7.82 1.81 -2.83
N PHE A 781 -8.48 2.86 -3.31
CA PHE A 781 -9.00 2.93 -4.67
C PHE A 781 -8.23 3.92 -5.56
N ASP A 782 -8.03 3.55 -6.82
CA ASP A 782 -7.40 4.40 -7.83
C ASP A 782 -8.30 5.53 -8.36
N GLN A 783 -9.61 5.30 -8.37
CA GLN A 783 -10.59 6.22 -8.93
C GLN A 783 -11.51 6.76 -7.83
N GLU A 784 -11.51 8.08 -7.64
CA GLU A 784 -12.28 8.75 -6.58
C GLU A 784 -13.67 9.18 -7.05
N VAL A 785 -14.49 8.24 -7.55
CA VAL A 785 -15.85 8.51 -8.08
C VAL A 785 -16.90 7.63 -7.40
N ALA A 786 -18.02 8.23 -6.98
CA ALA A 786 -19.07 7.53 -6.23
C ALA A 786 -19.90 6.53 -7.05
N ASP A 787 -20.02 6.72 -8.38
CA ASP A 787 -20.82 5.86 -9.29
C ASP A 787 -20.33 4.40 -9.40
N GLY A 788 -19.32 3.99 -8.62
CA GLY A 788 -18.78 2.64 -8.56
C GLY A 788 -18.44 2.11 -7.15
N ASN A 789 -18.87 2.77 -6.07
CA ASN A 789 -18.52 2.42 -4.68
C ASN A 789 -16.99 2.33 -4.43
N ASN A 790 -16.21 3.25 -5.00
CA ASN A 790 -14.75 3.27 -4.85
C ASN A 790 -14.31 3.99 -3.56
N TYR A 791 -14.70 3.44 -2.42
CA TYR A 791 -14.31 3.92 -1.09
C TYR A 791 -14.19 2.76 -0.12
N VAL A 792 -13.37 2.92 0.90
CA VAL A 792 -13.19 1.91 1.93
C VAL A 792 -14.41 1.94 2.86
N THR A 793 -15.05 0.78 3.04
CA THR A 793 -16.15 0.62 4.00
C THR A 793 -15.62 0.11 5.33
N GLU A 794 -16.40 0.26 6.40
CA GLU A 794 -16.08 -0.37 7.69
C GLU A 794 -15.91 -1.89 7.56
N GLN A 795 -16.72 -2.54 6.73
CA GLN A 795 -16.58 -3.97 6.46
C GLN A 795 -15.24 -4.31 5.81
N LEU A 796 -14.85 -3.56 4.77
CA LEU A 796 -13.57 -3.77 4.08
C LEU A 796 -12.38 -3.53 5.02
N LEU A 797 -12.44 -2.49 5.85
CA LEU A 797 -11.41 -2.21 6.86
C LEU A 797 -11.26 -3.38 7.85
N LEU A 798 -12.38 -4.00 8.25
CA LEU A 798 -12.38 -5.12 9.19
C LEU A 798 -11.77 -6.41 8.60
N GLU A 799 -11.72 -6.55 7.27
CA GLU A 799 -10.95 -7.63 6.60
C GLU A 799 -9.44 -7.51 6.87
N ASN A 800 -8.96 -6.31 7.21
CA ASN A 800 -7.59 -6.04 7.63
C ASN A 800 -6.55 -6.50 6.60
N ILE A 801 -6.81 -6.22 5.32
CA ILE A 801 -5.99 -6.68 4.18
C ILE A 801 -4.51 -6.31 4.35
N PRO A 802 -4.13 -5.04 4.65
CA PRO A 802 -2.73 -4.69 4.90
C PRO A 802 -2.08 -5.50 6.03
N GLY A 803 -2.84 -5.83 7.08
CA GLY A 803 -2.32 -6.57 8.22
C GLY A 803 -2.00 -8.02 7.90
N TRP A 804 -2.85 -8.71 7.14
CA TRP A 804 -2.59 -10.08 6.71
C TRP A 804 -1.40 -10.16 5.75
N ILE A 805 -1.26 -9.19 4.84
CA ILE A 805 -0.12 -9.07 3.94
C ILE A 805 1.18 -8.88 4.73
N ASN A 806 1.19 -7.91 5.65
CA ASN A 806 2.36 -7.64 6.50
C ASN A 806 2.76 -8.88 7.32
N LYS A 807 1.77 -9.58 7.88
CA LYS A 807 2.02 -10.79 8.67
C LYS A 807 2.63 -11.90 7.84
N HIS A 808 2.04 -12.22 6.70
CA HIS A 808 2.53 -13.28 5.81
C HIS A 808 3.98 -13.05 5.41
N ILE A 809 4.29 -11.85 4.93
CA ILE A 809 5.64 -11.53 4.46
C ILE A 809 6.65 -11.52 5.62
N LEU A 810 6.35 -10.83 6.73
CA LEU A 810 7.30 -10.73 7.85
C LEU A 810 7.59 -12.09 8.51
N GLU A 811 6.56 -12.94 8.71
CA GLU A 811 6.75 -14.27 9.29
C GLU A 811 7.46 -15.23 8.35
N THR A 812 7.38 -15.01 7.04
CA THR A 812 8.13 -15.78 6.05
C THR A 812 9.62 -15.44 6.12
N ILE A 813 9.97 -14.16 6.17
CA ILE A 813 11.37 -13.72 5.95
C ILE A 813 12.16 -13.46 7.24
N SER A 814 11.49 -13.18 8.36
CA SER A 814 12.16 -12.87 9.63
C SER A 814 12.64 -14.17 10.30
N LYS A 815 13.92 -14.52 10.12
CA LYS A 815 14.48 -15.79 10.59
C LYS A 815 14.74 -15.81 12.09
N ASN A 816 15.19 -14.70 12.69
CA ASN A 816 15.49 -14.62 14.13
C ASN A 816 15.21 -13.22 14.74
N PRO A 817 14.01 -12.66 14.55
CA PRO A 817 13.70 -11.32 15.02
C PRO A 817 13.79 -11.24 16.55
N GLN A 818 14.57 -10.28 17.06
CA GLN A 818 14.73 -10.02 18.48
C GLN A 818 13.91 -8.80 18.88
N LYS A 819 13.54 -8.73 20.17
CA LYS A 819 13.01 -7.49 20.73
C LYS A 819 14.12 -6.40 20.66
N ILE A 820 13.77 -5.21 20.21
CA ILE A 820 14.67 -4.04 20.17
C ILE A 820 15.23 -3.80 21.58
N GLN A 821 16.54 -3.56 21.65
CA GLN A 821 17.27 -3.45 22.91
C GLN A 821 17.29 -2.01 23.41
N ASN A 822 17.27 -1.84 24.74
CA ASN A 822 17.34 -0.53 25.38
C ASN A 822 18.76 0.07 25.18
N PRO A 823 18.88 1.26 24.56
CA PRO A 823 20.19 1.88 24.28
C PRO A 823 20.85 2.55 25.51
N GLY A 824 20.22 2.51 26.69
CA GLY A 824 20.64 3.25 27.88
C GLY A 824 20.25 4.74 27.80
N GLY A 825 20.48 5.49 28.89
CA GLY A 825 20.08 6.90 28.97
C GLY A 825 18.57 7.13 29.14
N ILE A 826 17.84 6.12 29.62
CA ILE A 826 16.41 6.17 29.90
C ILE A 826 16.20 5.97 31.41
N ALA A 827 15.41 6.85 32.02
CA ALA A 827 14.96 6.76 33.40
C ALA A 827 13.49 6.31 33.50
N SER A 828 13.08 5.89 34.69
CA SER A 828 11.67 5.65 35.02
C SER A 828 11.02 6.90 35.60
N TYR A 829 9.85 7.27 35.11
CA TYR A 829 9.04 8.38 35.65
C TYR A 829 7.55 8.12 35.44
N GLY A 830 6.74 8.34 36.48
CA GLY A 830 5.28 8.29 36.38
C GLY A 830 4.69 6.96 35.91
N GLY A 831 5.38 5.84 36.13
CA GLY A 831 4.98 4.51 35.62
C GLY A 831 5.45 4.18 34.19
N GLY A 832 6.20 5.09 33.55
CA GLY A 832 6.72 4.91 32.20
C GLY A 832 8.20 5.28 32.07
N MET A 833 8.65 5.42 30.84
CA MET A 833 10.02 5.78 30.47
C MET A 833 10.12 7.26 30.16
N ILE A 834 11.26 7.86 30.48
CA ILE A 834 11.62 9.23 30.08
C ILE A 834 13.12 9.26 29.75
N LYS A 835 13.55 10.09 28.79
CA LYS A 835 14.99 10.30 28.56
C LYS A 835 15.61 10.90 29.83
N GLN A 836 16.76 10.38 30.23
CA GLN A 836 17.44 10.72 31.49
C GLN A 836 17.68 12.22 31.65
N GLU A 837 17.98 12.93 30.56
CA GLU A 837 18.23 14.37 30.56
C GLU A 837 17.00 15.23 30.91
N PHE A 838 15.78 14.71 30.69
CA PHE A 838 14.53 15.39 31.01
C PHE A 838 13.97 15.02 32.38
N LEU A 839 14.60 14.11 33.13
CA LEU A 839 14.10 13.65 34.42
C LEU A 839 13.89 14.81 35.41
N LYS A 840 14.79 15.80 35.41
CA LYS A 840 14.70 16.99 36.27
C LYS A 840 13.46 17.86 35.98
N ASP A 841 13.01 17.90 34.73
CA ASP A 841 11.88 18.69 34.26
C ASP A 841 10.62 17.83 34.08
N ALA A 842 10.66 16.56 34.50
CA ALA A 842 9.64 15.56 34.19
C ALA A 842 8.26 15.97 34.70
N ALA A 843 8.15 16.51 35.92
CA ALA A 843 6.88 16.97 36.49
C ALA A 843 6.29 18.17 35.76
N LYS A 844 7.14 19.08 35.27
CA LYS A 844 6.69 20.24 34.48
C LYS A 844 6.21 19.79 33.10
N ASN A 845 6.97 18.93 32.44
CA ASN A 845 6.66 18.48 31.09
C ASN A 845 5.55 17.43 31.08
N ASN A 846 5.36 16.68 32.16
CA ASN A 846 4.37 15.61 32.35
C ASN A 846 3.57 15.85 33.63
N PRO A 847 2.66 16.85 33.62
CA PRO A 847 1.89 17.21 34.81
C PRO A 847 0.98 16.06 35.28
N MET A 848 0.57 15.17 34.36
CA MET A 848 -0.18 13.96 34.66
C MET A 848 0.46 12.76 33.96
N THR A 849 0.45 11.64 34.67
CA THR A 849 1.04 10.34 34.34
C THR A 849 0.15 9.24 34.92
N GLU A 850 0.26 8.01 34.42
CA GLU A 850 -0.53 6.89 34.96
C GLU A 850 -0.38 6.75 36.49
N ALA A 851 0.82 6.97 37.04
CA ALA A 851 1.07 6.82 38.48
C ALA A 851 0.44 7.92 39.36
N ASN A 852 0.48 9.19 38.93
CA ASN A 852 -0.07 10.29 39.76
C ASN A 852 -1.57 10.50 39.56
N GLN A 853 -2.15 10.08 38.43
CA GLN A 853 -3.61 10.02 38.25
C GLN A 853 -4.25 9.07 39.28
N THR A 854 -3.69 7.86 39.45
CA THR A 854 -4.18 6.92 40.48
C THR A 854 -4.15 7.52 41.88
N GLN A 855 -3.08 8.27 42.20
CA GLN A 855 -2.92 8.87 43.53
C GLN A 855 -4.00 9.93 43.87
N GLU A 856 -4.48 10.71 42.90
CA GLU A 856 -5.55 11.70 43.15
C GLU A 856 -6.93 11.03 43.28
N MET A 857 -7.18 9.96 42.53
CA MET A 857 -8.40 9.17 42.68
C MET A 857 -8.49 8.55 44.09
N ASP A 858 -7.37 8.01 44.60
CA ASP A 858 -7.28 7.51 45.98
C ASP A 858 -7.63 8.60 47.01
N LYS A 859 -7.24 9.86 46.77
CA LYS A 859 -7.58 10.99 47.65
C LYS A 859 -9.07 11.34 47.62
N LEU A 860 -9.69 11.34 46.43
CA LEU A 860 -11.13 11.57 46.30
C LEU A 860 -11.93 10.45 46.99
N GLN A 861 -11.53 9.18 46.79
CA GLN A 861 -12.12 8.02 47.46
C GLN A 861 -12.00 8.16 48.99
N ALA A 862 -10.82 8.51 49.51
CA ALA A 862 -10.63 8.72 50.94
C ALA A 862 -11.49 9.86 51.49
N LEU A 863 -11.60 10.99 50.77
CA LEU A 863 -12.45 12.10 51.17
C LEU A 863 -13.94 11.72 51.16
N TYR A 864 -14.39 11.01 50.13
CA TYR A 864 -15.75 10.48 50.03
C TYR A 864 -16.06 9.56 51.20
N ASP A 865 -15.16 8.61 51.49
CA ASP A 865 -15.30 7.66 52.60
C ASP A 865 -15.35 8.35 53.96
N GLN A 866 -14.63 9.47 54.13
CA GLN A 866 -14.65 10.28 55.34
C GLN A 866 -16.02 10.94 55.57
N VAL A 867 -16.69 11.43 54.52
CA VAL A 867 -17.85 12.32 54.66
C VAL A 867 -19.19 11.65 54.34
N LYS A 868 -19.19 10.48 53.69
CA LYS A 868 -20.41 9.74 53.31
C LYS A 868 -21.32 9.36 54.48
N GLY A 869 -20.79 9.34 55.70
CA GLY A 869 -21.53 8.98 56.92
C GLY A 869 -22.30 10.14 57.59
N TYR A 870 -22.15 11.37 57.11
CA TYR A 870 -22.83 12.54 57.71
C TYR A 870 -24.35 12.42 57.59
N GLN A 871 -25.09 12.78 58.65
CA GLN A 871 -26.53 12.56 58.75
C GLN A 871 -27.31 13.87 58.60
N ALA A 872 -28.45 13.82 57.90
CA ALA A 872 -29.30 15.00 57.67
C ALA A 872 -29.79 15.66 58.97
N ALA A 873 -29.92 14.89 60.06
CA ALA A 873 -30.38 15.38 61.36
C ALA A 873 -29.40 16.38 62.03
N ASP A 874 -28.11 16.32 61.68
CA ASP A 874 -27.07 17.14 62.31
C ASP A 874 -26.92 18.52 61.68
N TYR A 875 -27.56 18.76 60.53
CA TYR A 875 -27.37 19.93 59.68
C TYR A 875 -28.70 20.52 59.20
N THR A 876 -28.69 21.79 58.79
CA THR A 876 -29.89 22.43 58.23
C THR A 876 -30.26 21.74 56.92
N ALA A 877 -31.56 21.62 56.63
CA ALA A 877 -32.04 20.93 55.43
C ALA A 877 -31.44 21.48 54.12
N GLU A 878 -31.26 22.81 54.04
CA GLU A 878 -30.68 23.49 52.88
C GLU A 878 -29.19 23.15 52.70
N SER A 879 -28.38 23.26 53.77
CA SER A 879 -26.94 22.99 53.68
C SER A 879 -26.65 21.50 53.44
N PHE A 880 -27.46 20.61 54.03
CA PHE A 880 -27.31 19.17 53.84
C PHE A 880 -27.73 18.72 52.44
N ALA A 881 -28.80 19.28 51.87
CA ALA A 881 -29.22 18.96 50.50
C ALA A 881 -28.15 19.36 49.47
N ALA A 882 -27.51 20.51 49.65
CA ALA A 882 -26.40 20.95 48.80
C ALA A 882 -25.18 20.02 48.91
N PHE A 883 -24.84 19.57 50.12
CA PHE A 883 -23.78 18.58 50.33
C PHE A 883 -24.11 17.21 49.72
N GLN A 884 -25.32 16.71 49.93
CA GLN A 884 -25.78 15.42 49.42
C GLN A 884 -25.74 15.37 47.88
N SER A 885 -26.13 16.45 47.21
CA SER A 885 -26.06 16.54 45.74
C SER A 885 -24.62 16.40 45.21
N VAL A 886 -23.64 17.02 45.90
CA VAL A 886 -22.21 16.90 45.53
C VAL A 886 -21.69 15.51 45.87
N LEU A 887 -22.11 14.94 47.00
CA LEU A 887 -21.73 13.58 47.41
C LEU A 887 -22.20 12.52 46.41
N GLU A 888 -23.38 12.67 45.81
CA GLU A 888 -23.92 11.80 44.76
C GLU A 888 -23.24 11.99 43.39
N GLU A 889 -22.76 13.20 43.08
CA GLU A 889 -21.89 13.46 41.93
C GLU A 889 -20.56 12.71 42.08
N VAL A 890 -19.95 12.78 43.26
CA VAL A 890 -18.70 12.08 43.58
C VAL A 890 -18.87 10.57 43.61
N ALA A 891 -19.96 10.04 44.17
CA ALA A 891 -20.22 8.59 44.22
C ALA A 891 -20.27 7.96 42.82
N ARG A 892 -20.93 8.64 41.86
CA ARG A 892 -20.96 8.21 40.46
C ARG A 892 -19.59 8.28 39.81
N MET A 893 -18.84 9.36 40.08
CA MET A 893 -17.47 9.53 39.59
C MET A 893 -16.51 8.42 40.05
N LEU A 894 -16.70 7.90 41.26
CA LEU A 894 -15.90 6.80 41.81
C LEU A 894 -16.31 5.42 41.25
N ASP A 895 -17.54 5.27 40.76
CA ASP A 895 -18.06 4.05 40.13
C ASP A 895 -17.71 3.98 38.62
N GLU A 896 -17.57 5.15 37.98
CA GLU A 896 -17.20 5.30 36.57
C GLU A 896 -15.68 5.51 36.42
N ASP A 897 -14.93 4.51 35.90
CA ASP A 897 -13.46 4.55 35.66
C ASP A 897 -13.04 5.48 34.48
N THR A 898 -13.70 6.62 34.34
CA THR A 898 -13.52 7.56 33.21
C THR A 898 -13.25 9.00 33.63
N ALA A 899 -13.29 9.31 34.93
CA ALA A 899 -13.17 10.67 35.44
C ALA A 899 -11.75 11.24 35.29
N SER A 900 -11.66 12.52 34.94
CA SER A 900 -10.41 13.19 34.65
C SER A 900 -9.76 13.83 35.89
N ASP A 901 -8.43 13.90 36.01
CA ASP A 901 -7.74 14.53 37.17
C ASP A 901 -8.21 15.96 37.49
N ASP A 902 -8.63 16.74 36.48
CA ASP A 902 -9.19 18.08 36.69
C ASP A 902 -10.60 17.99 37.30
N GLU A 903 -11.39 16.99 36.91
CA GLU A 903 -12.69 16.70 37.48
C GLU A 903 -12.56 16.08 38.87
N VAL A 904 -11.57 15.22 39.11
CA VAL A 904 -11.23 14.65 40.42
C VAL A 904 -10.77 15.76 41.35
N TYR A 905 -9.88 16.66 40.92
CA TYR A 905 -9.45 17.81 41.70
C TYR A 905 -10.60 18.81 41.95
N ALA A 906 -11.42 19.08 40.93
CA ALA A 906 -12.61 19.92 41.08
C ALA A 906 -13.64 19.25 42.00
N ALA A 907 -13.80 17.94 41.96
CA ALA A 907 -14.67 17.15 42.82
C ALA A 907 -14.18 17.13 44.26
N ILE A 908 -12.87 16.95 44.49
CA ILE A 908 -12.23 17.11 45.80
C ILE A 908 -12.53 18.51 46.34
N THR A 909 -12.30 19.55 45.53
CA THR A 909 -12.53 20.95 45.93
C THR A 909 -14.02 21.23 46.20
N LYS A 910 -14.92 20.79 45.31
CA LYS A 910 -16.37 20.92 45.45
C LYS A 910 -16.86 20.21 46.71
N LEU A 911 -16.43 18.98 46.95
CA LEU A 911 -16.82 18.18 48.10
C LEU A 911 -16.27 18.81 49.40
N GLN A 912 -15.02 19.26 49.41
CA GLN A 912 -14.45 20.01 50.54
C GLN A 912 -15.24 21.29 50.83
N ASN A 913 -15.58 22.06 49.80
CA ASN A 913 -16.39 23.27 49.95
C ASN A 913 -17.80 22.96 50.45
N ALA A 914 -18.43 21.92 49.93
CA ALA A 914 -19.74 21.47 50.38
C ALA A 914 -19.72 21.05 51.85
N VAL A 915 -18.67 20.34 52.27
CA VAL A 915 -18.43 19.97 53.68
C VAL A 915 -18.21 21.22 54.55
N ASN A 916 -17.38 22.17 54.09
CA ASN A 916 -17.09 23.40 54.83
C ASN A 916 -18.33 24.30 54.98
N ASN A 917 -19.28 24.22 54.03
CA ASN A 917 -20.52 24.99 54.03
C ASN A 917 -21.68 24.31 54.77
N LEU A 918 -21.47 23.12 55.35
CA LEU A 918 -22.47 22.48 56.19
C LEU A 918 -22.76 23.33 57.43
N VAL A 919 -24.04 23.63 57.66
CA VAL A 919 -24.49 24.42 58.81
C VAL A 919 -25.15 23.48 59.79
N LYS A 920 -24.55 23.32 60.98
CA LYS A 920 -25.11 22.43 62.01
C LYS A 920 -26.49 22.91 62.47
N THR A 921 -27.42 21.99 62.63
CA THR A 921 -28.72 22.27 63.25
C THR A 921 -28.50 22.55 64.73
N VAL A 922 -29.21 23.58 65.21
CA VAL A 922 -29.13 24.00 66.60
C VAL A 922 -30.22 23.26 67.39
N HIS A 923 -29.84 22.45 68.37
CA HIS A 923 -30.75 21.62 69.15
C HIS A 923 -31.32 22.42 70.32
N LYS A 924 -32.57 22.88 70.19
CA LYS A 924 -33.26 23.71 71.19
C LYS A 924 -34.15 22.94 72.15
N ASP A 925 -34.33 21.63 71.93
CA ASP A 925 -35.27 20.80 72.71
C ASP A 925 -34.94 20.78 74.20
N THR A 926 -33.65 20.70 74.55
CA THR A 926 -33.19 20.73 75.94
C THR A 926 -33.48 22.08 76.60
N LEU A 927 -33.30 23.19 75.87
CA LEU A 927 -33.62 24.53 76.35
C LEU A 927 -35.12 24.71 76.57
N LEU A 928 -35.93 24.24 75.62
CA LEU A 928 -37.38 24.24 75.75
C LEU A 928 -37.83 23.39 76.96
N SER A 929 -37.21 22.22 77.14
CA SER A 929 -37.49 21.32 78.26
C SER A 929 -37.23 21.99 79.61
N VAL A 930 -36.07 22.62 79.80
CA VAL A 930 -35.75 23.30 81.09
C VAL A 930 -36.54 24.58 81.31
N ILE A 931 -36.91 25.31 80.24
CA ILE A 931 -37.85 26.44 80.33
C ILE A 931 -39.22 25.95 80.82
N ASN A 932 -39.71 24.84 80.27
CA ASN A 932 -40.98 24.24 80.68
C ASN A 932 -40.92 23.69 82.10
N GLN A 933 -39.79 23.09 82.50
CA GLN A 933 -39.55 22.63 83.86
C GLN A 933 -39.60 23.79 84.86
N ALA A 934 -38.95 24.92 84.56
CA ALA A 934 -39.01 26.11 85.41
C ALA A 934 -40.44 26.67 85.51
N ALA A 935 -41.19 26.67 84.39
CA ALA A 935 -42.57 27.15 84.35
C ALA A 935 -43.55 26.30 85.17
N ALA A 936 -43.23 25.03 85.42
CA ALA A 936 -44.05 24.12 86.22
C ALA A 936 -43.89 24.30 87.75
N LEU A 937 -42.93 25.12 88.21
CA LEU A 937 -42.67 25.33 89.64
C LEU A 937 -43.71 26.27 90.25
N ASN A 938 -44.19 25.96 91.46
CA ASN A 938 -45.16 26.78 92.18
C ASN A 938 -44.48 27.96 92.90
N PRO A 939 -44.74 29.23 92.54
CA PRO A 939 -44.09 30.40 93.15
C PRO A 939 -44.29 30.51 94.67
N ASN A 940 -45.37 29.92 95.21
CA ASN A 940 -45.74 30.10 96.61
C ASN A 940 -44.85 29.33 97.60
N GLU A 941 -44.13 28.31 97.16
CA GLU A 941 -43.25 27.46 97.98
C GLU A 941 -41.87 28.08 98.23
N TYR A 942 -41.50 29.10 97.47
CA TYR A 942 -40.16 29.70 97.47
C TYR A 942 -40.18 31.16 97.92
N THR A 943 -39.03 31.68 98.36
CA THR A 943 -38.90 33.10 98.68
C THR A 943 -39.08 33.96 97.44
N ALA A 944 -39.67 35.15 97.61
CA ALA A 944 -39.98 36.04 96.50
C ALA A 944 -38.73 36.42 95.68
N ASP A 945 -37.59 36.62 96.35
CA ASP A 945 -36.34 37.03 95.71
C ASP A 945 -35.73 35.89 94.88
N SER A 946 -35.66 34.67 95.41
CA SER A 946 -35.13 33.53 94.65
C SER A 946 -36.00 33.18 93.43
N TYR A 947 -37.32 33.34 93.54
CA TYR A 947 -38.23 33.07 92.41
C TYR A 947 -38.19 34.17 91.34
N ARG A 948 -38.05 35.46 91.73
CA ARG A 948 -37.86 36.57 90.78
C ARG A 948 -36.58 36.41 89.97
N PHE A 949 -35.50 35.96 90.59
CA PHE A 949 -34.26 35.66 89.88
C PHE A 949 -34.46 34.55 88.84
N LEU A 950 -35.06 33.41 89.21
CA LEU A 950 -35.42 32.35 88.25
C LEU A 950 -36.26 32.89 87.08
N ALA A 951 -37.29 33.71 87.36
CA ALA A 951 -38.13 34.28 86.31
C ALA A 951 -37.34 35.15 85.32
N SER A 952 -36.38 35.96 85.79
CA SER A 952 -35.52 36.77 84.91
C SER A 952 -34.61 35.93 84.01
N VAL A 953 -34.04 34.84 84.53
CA VAL A 953 -33.17 33.92 83.77
C VAL A 953 -33.98 33.13 82.73
N VAL A 954 -35.19 32.69 83.08
CA VAL A 954 -36.09 32.00 82.14
C VAL A 954 -36.53 32.93 81.01
N GLU A 955 -36.76 34.21 81.29
CA GLU A 955 -37.13 35.18 80.26
C GLU A 955 -35.98 35.40 79.25
N GLU A 956 -34.75 35.48 79.72
CA GLU A 956 -33.58 35.60 78.84
C GLU A 956 -33.36 34.31 78.02
N ALA A 957 -33.55 33.14 78.65
CA ALA A 957 -33.53 31.85 77.97
C ALA A 957 -34.62 31.73 76.87
N ARG A 958 -35.81 32.30 77.08
CA ARG A 958 -36.88 32.35 76.05
C ARG A 958 -36.46 33.21 74.85
N LYS A 959 -35.80 34.35 75.07
CA LYS A 959 -35.27 35.18 73.96
C LYS A 959 -34.24 34.41 73.14
N ILE A 960 -33.34 33.68 73.80
CA ILE A 960 -32.34 32.81 73.13
C ILE A 960 -33.05 31.68 72.36
N TYR A 961 -34.07 31.05 72.94
CA TYR A 961 -34.87 30.03 72.26
C TYR A 961 -35.57 30.59 71.00
N GLN A 962 -36.15 31.80 71.09
CA GLN A 962 -36.84 32.47 69.99
C GLN A 962 -35.89 33.07 68.93
N ASN A 963 -34.63 33.34 69.28
CA ASN A 963 -33.64 33.82 68.32
C ASN A 963 -33.28 32.72 67.31
N PRO A 964 -33.60 32.87 66.01
CA PRO A 964 -33.30 31.86 64.99
C PRO A 964 -31.79 31.64 64.79
N ASN A 965 -30.96 32.61 65.19
CA ASN A 965 -29.51 32.60 65.00
C ASN A 965 -28.73 32.26 66.29
N ALA A 966 -29.41 31.80 67.36
CA ALA A 966 -28.73 31.43 68.59
C ALA A 966 -27.74 30.28 68.34
N SER A 967 -26.50 30.45 68.76
CA SER A 967 -25.48 29.41 68.70
C SER A 967 -25.77 28.28 69.71
N GLN A 968 -25.27 27.07 69.43
CA GLN A 968 -25.39 25.96 70.38
C GLN A 968 -24.73 26.28 71.74
N ALA A 969 -23.69 27.12 71.76
CA ALA A 969 -23.05 27.57 72.99
C ALA A 969 -23.96 28.49 73.82
N GLU A 970 -24.67 29.44 73.17
CA GLU A 970 -25.65 30.30 73.85
C GLU A 970 -26.81 29.49 74.41
N ILE A 971 -27.26 28.46 73.68
CA ILE A 971 -28.33 27.56 74.13
C ILE A 971 -27.88 26.69 75.29
N ASN A 972 -26.69 26.08 75.22
CA ASN A 972 -26.15 25.29 76.32
C ASN A 972 -25.90 26.17 77.56
N SER A 973 -25.43 27.40 77.37
CA SER A 973 -25.30 28.39 78.44
C SER A 973 -26.65 28.73 79.06
N ALA A 974 -27.67 29.00 78.24
CA ALA A 974 -29.03 29.27 78.70
C ALA A 974 -29.64 28.07 79.45
N VAL A 975 -29.42 26.84 78.97
CA VAL A 975 -29.84 25.61 79.66
C VAL A 975 -29.23 25.56 81.06
N ASN A 976 -27.91 25.74 81.15
CA ASN A 976 -27.18 25.70 82.42
C ASN A 976 -27.61 26.83 83.35
N GLN A 977 -27.82 28.05 82.83
CA GLN A 977 -28.28 29.18 83.62
C GLN A 977 -29.66 28.93 84.20
N VAL A 978 -30.61 28.42 83.41
CA VAL A 978 -31.95 28.07 83.88
C VAL A 978 -31.88 26.96 84.93
N GLN A 979 -31.10 25.89 84.69
CA GLN A 979 -30.93 24.80 85.65
C GLN A 979 -30.30 25.28 86.97
N ASN A 980 -29.27 26.12 86.91
CA ASN A 980 -28.63 26.70 88.09
C ASN A 980 -29.60 27.62 88.84
N ALA A 981 -30.41 28.40 88.14
CA ALA A 981 -31.43 29.25 88.76
C ALA A 981 -32.54 28.43 89.44
N ILE A 982 -32.93 27.28 88.88
CA ILE A 982 -33.84 26.32 89.54
C ILE A 982 -33.19 25.78 90.81
N GLN A 983 -31.92 25.37 90.75
CA GLN A 983 -31.19 24.85 91.92
C GLN A 983 -30.99 25.89 93.02
N ALA A 984 -30.88 27.18 92.66
CA ALA A 984 -30.71 28.29 93.59
C ALA A 984 -32.02 28.75 94.27
N LEU A 985 -33.15 28.10 93.99
CA LEU A 985 -34.41 28.42 94.65
C LEU A 985 -34.36 28.13 96.15
N VAL A 986 -34.79 29.12 96.96
CA VAL A 986 -34.82 29.03 98.42
C VAL A 986 -36.27 28.79 98.86
N LYS A 987 -36.55 27.64 99.48
CA LYS A 987 -37.88 27.34 100.04
C LYS A 987 -38.18 28.25 101.24
N LYS A 988 -39.43 28.69 101.41
CA LYS A 988 -39.85 29.39 102.64
C LYS A 988 -39.67 28.44 103.84
N SER A 989 -39.01 28.90 104.91
CA SER A 989 -38.75 28.07 106.11
C SER A 989 -40.04 27.78 106.90
N SER A 990 -40.17 26.55 107.41
CA SER A 990 -41.21 26.14 108.35
C SER A 990 -40.88 26.63 109.78
N GLN A 991 -41.87 27.13 110.51
CA GLN A 991 -41.72 27.49 111.92
C GLN A 991 -41.38 26.27 112.79
N ALA A 992 -40.53 26.45 113.81
CA ALA A 992 -40.20 25.43 114.80
C ALA A 992 -41.42 25.04 115.66
N SER A 993 -41.59 23.74 115.92
CA SER A 993 -42.67 23.20 116.77
C SER A 993 -42.33 23.39 118.25
N LYS A 994 -43.07 24.27 118.93
CA LYS A 994 -42.81 24.70 120.32
C LYS A 994 -43.69 24.00 121.37
N GLY A 995 -44.49 23.02 120.97
CA GLY A 995 -45.44 22.34 121.86
C GLY A 995 -44.77 21.61 123.04
N ALA A 996 -43.63 20.96 122.79
CA ALA A 996 -42.89 20.23 123.82
C ALA A 996 -42.27 21.16 124.88
N LEU A 997 -41.73 22.30 124.45
CA LEU A 997 -41.15 23.33 125.32
C LEU A 997 -42.21 23.98 126.21
N ALA A 998 -43.38 24.29 125.65
CA ALA A 998 -44.52 24.82 126.43
C ALA A 998 -44.93 23.87 127.56
N ASN A 999 -44.96 22.56 127.26
CA ASN A 999 -45.35 21.55 128.24
C ASN A 999 -44.29 21.40 129.34
N ALA A 1000 -43.00 21.36 128.98
CA ALA A 1000 -41.89 21.31 129.93
C ALA A 1000 -41.86 22.52 130.88
N ILE A 1001 -42.12 23.74 130.37
CA ILE A 1001 -42.23 24.97 131.18
C ILE A 1001 -43.36 24.85 132.22
N ASN A 1002 -44.52 24.32 131.83
CA ASN A 1002 -45.67 24.16 132.73
C ASN A 1002 -45.44 23.11 133.81
N ILE A 1003 -44.75 22.00 133.51
CA ILE A 1003 -44.37 20.99 134.52
C ILE A 1003 -43.32 21.59 135.47
N ALA A 1004 -42.31 22.27 134.94
CA ALA A 1004 -41.25 22.88 135.74
C ALA A 1004 -41.77 23.95 136.70
N ARG A 1005 -42.75 24.74 136.29
CA ARG A 1005 -43.43 25.71 137.17
C ARG A 1005 -44.12 25.04 138.36
N ARG A 1006 -44.80 23.92 138.13
CA ARG A 1006 -45.44 23.14 139.20
C ARG A 1006 -44.40 22.53 140.15
N LYS A 1007 -43.31 21.97 139.61
CA LYS A 1007 -42.21 21.44 140.41
C LYS A 1007 -41.48 22.50 141.22
N ALA A 1008 -41.24 23.68 140.64
CA ALA A 1008 -40.64 24.81 141.36
C ALA A 1008 -41.55 25.34 142.48
N ALA A 1009 -42.87 25.20 142.36
CA ALA A 1009 -43.82 25.52 143.42
C ALA A 1009 -43.80 24.46 144.54
N GLU A 1010 -43.81 23.15 144.20
CA GLU A 1010 -43.66 22.05 145.17
C GLU A 1010 -42.36 22.17 145.99
N TRP A 1011 -41.23 22.44 145.32
CA TRP A 1011 -39.94 22.54 145.99
C TRP A 1011 -39.73 23.85 146.75
N SER A 1012 -40.58 24.86 146.56
CA SER A 1012 -40.40 26.16 147.23
C SER A 1012 -40.46 26.07 148.76
N VAL A 1013 -41.05 25.01 149.31
CA VAL A 1013 -41.15 24.74 150.75
C VAL A 1013 -40.10 23.72 151.22
N SER A 1014 -39.75 22.72 150.41
CA SER A 1014 -38.87 21.61 150.79
C SER A 1014 -37.39 21.78 150.39
N ASP A 1015 -37.10 22.52 149.32
CA ASP A 1015 -35.74 22.87 148.86
C ASP A 1015 -35.74 24.20 148.06
N PRO A 1016 -35.66 25.35 148.76
CA PRO A 1016 -35.76 26.67 148.14
C PRO A 1016 -34.64 26.98 147.13
N ASN A 1017 -33.44 26.43 147.34
CA ASN A 1017 -32.30 26.63 146.46
C ASN A 1017 -32.50 25.90 145.13
N ARG A 1018 -33.01 24.66 145.17
CA ARG A 1018 -33.37 23.90 143.97
C ARG A 1018 -34.55 24.55 143.22
N ALA A 1019 -35.55 25.06 143.93
CA ALA A 1019 -36.64 25.81 143.34
C ALA A 1019 -36.17 27.08 142.60
N ASN A 1020 -35.23 27.84 143.17
CA ASN A 1020 -34.70 29.04 142.53
C ASN A 1020 -33.89 28.74 141.26
N ARG A 1021 -33.09 27.65 141.23
CA ARG A 1021 -32.40 27.22 140.01
C ARG A 1021 -33.37 26.82 138.91
N LEU A 1022 -34.43 26.09 139.25
CA LEU A 1022 -35.47 25.71 138.29
C LEU A 1022 -36.23 26.93 137.75
N ARG A 1023 -36.48 27.97 138.57
CA ARG A 1023 -37.06 29.25 138.12
C ARG A 1023 -36.18 29.99 137.12
N GLN A 1024 -34.85 29.98 137.30
CA GLN A 1024 -33.93 30.59 136.34
C GLN A 1024 -33.96 29.88 134.98
N LEU A 1025 -34.00 28.53 134.98
CA LEU A 1025 -34.15 27.74 133.77
C LEU A 1025 -35.50 27.96 133.08
N ILE A 1026 -36.59 28.08 133.85
CA ILE A 1026 -37.92 28.46 133.32
C ILE A 1026 -37.85 29.81 132.60
N ALA A 1027 -37.20 30.82 133.19
CA ALA A 1027 -37.08 32.14 132.57
C ALA A 1027 -36.31 32.09 131.24
N SER A 1028 -35.23 31.31 131.16
CA SER A 1028 -34.46 31.10 129.93
C SER A 1028 -35.28 30.37 128.85
N ALA A 1029 -35.97 29.29 129.22
CA ALA A 1029 -36.82 28.53 128.33
C ALA A 1029 -38.00 29.36 127.78
N GLN A 1030 -38.57 30.26 128.59
CA GLN A 1030 -39.62 31.17 128.15
C GLN A 1030 -39.14 32.19 127.12
N SER A 1031 -37.91 32.71 127.28
CA SER A 1031 -37.31 33.60 126.28
C SER A 1031 -37.22 32.94 124.91
N VAL A 1032 -36.84 31.66 124.86
CA VAL A 1032 -36.80 30.86 123.62
C VAL A 1032 -38.21 30.53 123.10
N TYR A 1033 -39.16 30.20 123.99
CA TYR A 1033 -40.55 29.94 123.58
C TYR A 1033 -41.18 31.16 122.89
N TYR A 1034 -41.00 32.36 123.45
CA TYR A 1034 -41.58 33.59 122.89
C TYR A 1034 -40.73 34.25 121.80
N ASN A 1035 -39.48 33.83 121.59
CA ASN A 1035 -38.68 34.31 120.47
C ASN A 1035 -39.22 33.73 119.15
N PRO A 1036 -39.84 34.53 118.26
CA PRO A 1036 -40.43 34.03 117.01
C PRO A 1036 -39.41 33.43 116.05
N ASN A 1037 -38.11 33.69 116.25
CA ASN A 1037 -37.02 33.22 115.40
C ASN A 1037 -36.20 32.07 116.04
N ALA A 1038 -36.67 31.51 117.17
CA ALA A 1038 -36.00 30.38 117.78
C ALA A 1038 -35.94 29.18 116.82
N SER A 1039 -34.74 28.66 116.60
CA SER A 1039 -34.50 27.44 115.85
C SER A 1039 -35.05 26.23 116.60
N GLN A 1040 -35.37 25.15 115.87
CA GLN A 1040 -35.83 23.90 116.51
C GLN A 1040 -34.78 23.36 117.51
N ALA A 1041 -33.48 23.54 117.20
CA ALA A 1041 -32.39 23.16 118.10
C ALA A 1041 -32.39 23.94 119.43
N GLU A 1042 -32.69 25.26 119.40
CA GLU A 1042 -32.83 26.06 120.62
C GLU A 1042 -34.06 25.65 121.44
N VAL A 1043 -35.17 25.34 120.76
CA VAL A 1043 -36.41 24.85 121.40
C VAL A 1043 -36.18 23.50 122.07
N ASP A 1044 -35.50 22.56 121.40
CA ASP A 1044 -35.20 21.23 121.93
C ASP A 1044 -34.18 21.30 123.09
N ALA A 1045 -33.16 22.15 122.98
CA ALA A 1045 -32.16 22.35 124.04
C ALA A 1045 -32.78 22.85 125.34
N GLN A 1046 -33.68 23.84 125.26
CA GLN A 1046 -34.38 24.36 126.45
C GLN A 1046 -35.40 23.36 127.02
N THR A 1047 -36.05 22.57 126.15
CA THR A 1047 -36.98 21.52 126.58
C THR A 1047 -36.24 20.46 127.39
N ASN A 1048 -35.09 20.01 126.89
CA ASN A 1048 -34.26 19.01 127.56
C ASN A 1048 -33.64 19.55 128.86
N ALA A 1049 -33.19 20.81 128.88
CA ALA A 1049 -32.65 21.45 130.08
C ALA A 1049 -33.68 21.53 131.22
N LEU A 1050 -34.95 21.82 130.90
CA LEU A 1050 -36.02 21.80 131.89
C LEU A 1050 -36.31 20.39 132.41
N TYR A 1051 -36.37 19.39 131.52
CA TYR A 1051 -36.60 18.00 131.95
C TYR A 1051 -35.46 17.43 132.80
N ALA A 1052 -34.21 17.81 132.53
CA ALA A 1052 -33.06 17.39 133.34
C ALA A 1052 -33.02 18.05 134.72
N ALA A 1053 -33.63 19.24 134.87
CA ALA A 1053 -33.61 20.00 136.12
C ALA A 1053 -34.78 19.68 137.08
N MET A 1054 -35.88 19.16 136.55
CA MET A 1054 -37.02 18.60 137.30
C MET A 1054 -36.67 17.20 137.84
#